data_AF-A0AAJ5WSH9-F1
#
_entry.id   AF-A0AAJ5WSH9-F1
#
_cell.length_a   1.000
_cell.length_b   1.000
_cell.length_c   1.000
_cell.angle_alpha   90.00
_cell.angle_beta   90.00
_cell.angle_gamma   90.00
#
_symmetry.space_group_name_H-M   'P 1'
#
loop_
_entity.id
_entity.type
_entity.pdbx_description
1 polymer ?
#
loop_
_entity_poly.entity_id
_entity_poly.type
_entity_poly.pdbx_seq_one_letter_code
_entity_poly.pdbx_strand_id
1 'polypeptide(L)'
;MLKRDQIITLLGALLLLAPAVHAQQVLRKPVVKQAVVAVLADAEVAASAAFGEYCQMLETKEGLGVYAVGAAWKNPEQVRELVRSIRKDYPGLEGLVLIGRIPVPMIRNGQHMTTAFKMDELKYHRNQSSVASDRFYDDLALQFRYIGQDSAQPDWFYYELLESGPQVIRSELYTGRIMSHATGQQRVEEISAFLRKAVAAREQAQPLDQFMAFTGGAYNSESLTSWYQEQLVLQEIMPALFKTNMGYRPLHFSMDPKMKYRLFSELQRPGLDLALLTEHGDIELQYINNSPAGNDATFALQLLRYQARTALRRAVAKGQSPEAAKEALLKKMELPAAWFDGALDNDSLRKADSLVNAETNIVTADLATVSPVARMVIFNACYNGSFHHPENISAAYLFGKGQTLVTHGNTTNVLQDKWTIEHLGLLYRGARAGQWSRLNNTLESSLNGDPTWRFQAAGSGTLNKLLAGPGTVADWEKQLLQNDPVMQSLALRKLFELKGKAISPVLRKYYEETEYRHTRMEALKLLARIGDTQYVAVAGAALFDPYELIRRKSAEWIAKAGHHRFAPLLINALLAHPEDARLSWTAGRALDLLDWDNTLQVLDSLQSTVSWRYDGPQWISQLKEQVQDAQLSARQTLAVILDPNAKEEARIQRIRLLRNMTYHALVPELLPLLADAQAPEAVRINLAEALGWFVLSYQKPAITAACQQVIKQPGTTELLKQEATQTITRLNHWSLP
;
A
#
# COMPACT_ATOMS: atom_id res chain seq x y z
N MET A 1 -16.25 37.86 74.56
CA MET A 1 -16.76 36.55 74.99
C MET A 1 -17.65 36.00 73.89
N LEU A 2 -17.11 35.20 72.98
CA LEU A 2 -17.83 34.47 71.94
C LEU A 2 -16.99 33.25 71.56
N LYS A 3 -17.70 32.14 71.37
CA LYS A 3 -17.29 30.78 71.71
C LYS A 3 -16.49 30.08 70.61
N ARG A 4 -15.55 29.21 71.05
CA ARG A 4 -15.18 27.95 70.39
C ARG A 4 -16.49 27.30 69.90
N ASP A 5 -16.65 27.08 68.60
CA ASP A 5 -17.53 26.05 67.97
C ASP A 5 -17.99 26.39 66.53
N GLN A 6 -17.26 27.25 65.79
CA GLN A 6 -17.40 27.32 64.33
C GLN A 6 -16.05 27.22 63.59
N ILE A 7 -15.10 26.51 64.19
CA ILE A 7 -13.81 26.11 63.56
C ILE A 7 -13.97 24.80 62.76
N ILE A 8 -15.16 24.18 62.75
CA ILE A 8 -15.40 22.88 62.07
C ILE A 8 -16.08 23.03 60.68
N THR A 9 -16.45 24.24 60.26
CA THR A 9 -17.12 24.45 58.95
C THR A 9 -16.23 25.13 57.90
N LEU A 10 -14.91 25.18 58.13
CA LEU A 10 -13.94 25.73 57.17
C LEU A 10 -12.77 24.77 56.82
N LEU A 11 -12.92 23.48 57.15
CA LEU A 11 -11.97 22.41 56.79
C LEU A 11 -12.57 21.37 55.81
N GLY A 12 -13.80 21.59 55.33
CA GLY A 12 -14.55 20.67 54.47
C GLY A 12 -14.82 21.16 53.04
N ALA A 13 -14.18 22.23 52.56
CA ALA A 13 -14.45 22.80 51.24
C ALA A 13 -13.18 23.17 50.44
N LEU A 14 -12.06 22.47 50.70
CA LEU A 14 -10.82 22.62 49.93
C LEU A 14 -10.21 21.28 49.56
N LEU A 15 -11.04 20.37 49.07
CA LEU A 15 -10.62 19.15 48.40
C LEU A 15 -11.46 19.00 47.13
N LEU A 16 -10.75 18.80 46.01
CA LEU A 16 -11.26 18.37 44.70
C LEU A 16 -11.68 19.46 43.71
N LEU A 17 -10.71 20.24 43.24
CA LEU A 17 -10.61 20.59 41.81
C LEU A 17 -9.13 20.54 41.40
N ALA A 18 -8.48 19.38 41.63
CA ALA A 18 -7.33 19.01 40.81
C ALA A 18 -7.89 18.52 39.47
N PRO A 19 -7.36 18.94 38.30
CA PRO A 19 -7.69 18.26 37.07
C PRO A 19 -7.29 16.79 37.28
N ALA A 20 -8.28 15.88 37.18
CA ALA A 20 -8.00 14.47 37.24
C ALA A 20 -7.10 14.13 36.05
N VAL A 21 -5.79 14.11 36.29
CA VAL A 21 -4.83 13.48 35.39
C VAL A 21 -5.24 12.01 35.41
N HIS A 22 -6.03 11.60 34.43
CA HIS A 22 -6.44 10.21 34.29
C HIS A 22 -5.19 9.42 33.90
N ALA A 23 -4.52 8.88 34.92
CA ALA A 23 -3.42 7.95 34.77
C ALA A 23 -3.89 6.72 33.98
N GLN A 24 -2.95 6.04 33.33
CA GLN A 24 -3.23 4.80 32.60
C GLN A 24 -3.95 3.80 33.50
N GLN A 25 -5.14 3.37 33.10
CA GLN A 25 -5.99 2.45 33.85
C GLN A 25 -6.09 1.12 33.10
N VAL A 26 -5.60 0.04 33.72
CA VAL A 26 -5.84 -1.32 33.24
C VAL A 26 -7.25 -1.75 33.66
N LEU A 27 -8.12 -1.94 32.68
CA LEU A 27 -9.54 -2.23 32.87
C LEU A 27 -9.82 -3.74 32.87
N ARG A 28 -9.07 -4.50 32.06
CA ARG A 28 -9.17 -5.96 31.99
C ARG A 28 -7.80 -6.59 31.77
N LYS A 29 -7.61 -7.79 32.32
CA LYS A 29 -6.44 -8.64 32.06
C LYS A 29 -6.90 -9.96 31.44
N PRO A 30 -6.15 -10.52 30.47
CA PRO A 30 -6.51 -11.75 29.80
C PRO A 30 -6.61 -12.94 30.77
N VAL A 31 -7.74 -13.65 30.72
CA VAL A 31 -7.88 -14.99 31.34
C VAL A 31 -7.31 -16.06 30.41
N VAL A 32 -7.67 -16.01 29.12
CA VAL A 32 -7.07 -16.81 28.05
C VAL A 32 -5.72 -16.20 27.68
N LYS A 33 -4.67 -17.01 27.61
CA LYS A 33 -3.29 -16.53 27.32
C LYS A 33 -2.75 -16.94 25.96
N GLN A 34 -3.36 -17.92 25.30
CA GLN A 34 -2.87 -18.50 24.04
C GLN A 34 -3.13 -17.59 22.82
N ALA A 35 -4.20 -16.80 22.85
CA ALA A 35 -4.53 -15.80 21.83
C ALA A 35 -5.04 -14.56 22.56
N VAL A 36 -4.26 -13.48 22.54
CA VAL A 36 -4.53 -12.24 23.29
C VAL A 36 -4.60 -11.06 22.33
N VAL A 37 -5.57 -10.18 22.56
CA VAL A 37 -5.67 -8.88 21.89
C VAL A 37 -5.62 -7.78 22.93
N ALA A 38 -4.81 -6.75 22.65
CA ALA A 38 -4.80 -5.53 23.46
C ALA A 38 -5.81 -4.53 22.88
N VAL A 39 -6.75 -4.08 23.70
CA VAL A 39 -7.74 -3.06 23.35
C VAL A 39 -7.33 -1.77 24.07
N LEU A 40 -6.76 -0.83 23.32
CA LEU A 40 -6.17 0.39 23.83
C LEU A 40 -7.06 1.57 23.43
N ALA A 41 -7.63 2.26 24.41
CA ALA A 41 -8.54 3.38 24.18
C ALA A 41 -8.07 4.65 24.89
N ASP A 42 -8.51 5.81 24.39
CA ASP A 42 -8.47 7.03 25.20
C ASP A 42 -9.43 6.92 26.41
N ALA A 43 -9.17 7.71 27.45
CA ALA A 43 -9.89 7.61 28.72
C ALA A 43 -11.41 7.84 28.60
N GLU A 44 -11.85 8.74 27.71
CA GLU A 44 -13.26 9.06 27.53
C GLU A 44 -14.03 7.89 26.90
N VAL A 45 -13.47 7.30 25.84
CA VAL A 45 -14.08 6.14 25.17
C VAL A 45 -14.04 4.90 26.07
N ALA A 46 -12.95 4.69 26.79
CA ALA A 46 -12.77 3.54 27.69
C ALA A 46 -13.80 3.50 28.83
N ALA A 47 -14.33 4.67 29.23
CA ALA A 47 -15.37 4.79 30.24
C ALA A 47 -16.79 4.46 29.73
N SER A 48 -16.98 4.31 28.40
CA SER A 48 -18.30 4.02 27.82
C SER A 48 -18.73 2.56 28.04
N ALA A 49 -20.04 2.34 28.20
CA ALA A 49 -20.59 0.99 28.28
C ALA A 49 -20.30 0.15 27.01
N ALA A 50 -20.35 0.79 25.84
CA ALA A 50 -20.09 0.15 24.55
C ALA A 50 -18.65 -0.42 24.46
N PHE A 51 -17.67 0.23 25.07
CA PHE A 51 -16.31 -0.30 25.18
C PHE A 51 -16.25 -1.59 26.02
N GLY A 52 -16.95 -1.62 27.15
CA GLY A 52 -17.07 -2.80 27.99
C GLY A 52 -17.78 -3.97 27.30
N GLU A 53 -18.87 -3.69 26.60
CA GLU A 53 -19.63 -4.67 25.79
C GLU A 53 -18.77 -5.24 24.67
N TYR A 54 -18.02 -4.40 23.96
CA TYR A 54 -17.08 -4.82 22.92
C TYR A 54 -16.00 -5.75 23.46
N CYS A 55 -15.35 -5.39 24.58
CA CYS A 55 -14.36 -6.25 25.22
C CYS A 55 -14.96 -7.61 25.63
N GLN A 56 -16.17 -7.61 26.19
CA GLN A 56 -16.85 -8.85 26.57
C GLN A 56 -17.21 -9.72 25.35
N MET A 57 -17.59 -9.11 24.22
CA MET A 57 -17.85 -9.83 22.98
C MET A 57 -16.61 -10.55 22.47
N LEU A 58 -15.44 -9.92 22.51
CA LEU A 58 -14.16 -10.56 22.14
C LEU A 58 -13.87 -11.80 23.00
N GLU A 59 -14.14 -11.72 24.30
CA GLU A 59 -13.93 -12.85 25.22
C GLU A 59 -14.94 -13.98 25.00
N THR A 60 -16.22 -13.64 24.88
CA THR A 60 -17.32 -14.61 24.94
C THR A 60 -17.71 -15.18 23.58
N LYS A 61 -17.53 -14.42 22.50
CA LYS A 61 -17.91 -14.83 21.13
C LYS A 61 -16.70 -15.17 20.27
N GLU A 62 -15.58 -14.48 20.44
CA GLU A 62 -14.34 -14.74 19.69
C GLU A 62 -13.35 -15.65 20.45
N GLY A 63 -13.56 -15.88 21.76
CA GLY A 63 -12.71 -16.72 22.58
C GLY A 63 -11.32 -16.14 22.82
N LEU A 64 -11.18 -14.81 22.74
CA LEU A 64 -9.92 -14.10 22.88
C LEU A 64 -9.63 -13.71 24.33
N GLY A 65 -8.36 -13.74 24.71
CA GLY A 65 -7.89 -13.04 25.90
C GLY A 65 -7.85 -11.53 25.65
N VAL A 66 -8.48 -10.73 26.50
CA VAL A 66 -8.52 -9.27 26.32
C VAL A 66 -7.68 -8.56 27.37
N TYR A 67 -6.70 -7.77 26.91
CA TYR A 67 -5.99 -6.80 27.73
C TYR A 67 -6.52 -5.40 27.41
N ALA A 68 -7.36 -4.83 28.28
CA ALA A 68 -8.02 -3.55 28.00
C ALA A 68 -7.42 -2.41 28.84
N VAL A 69 -7.10 -1.29 28.19
CA VAL A 69 -6.52 -0.10 28.83
C VAL A 69 -7.23 1.17 28.35
N GLY A 70 -7.57 2.04 29.30
CA GLY A 70 -7.95 3.43 29.05
C GLY A 70 -6.88 4.37 29.56
N ALA A 71 -6.45 5.35 28.77
CA ALA A 71 -5.46 6.34 29.20
C ALA A 71 -5.59 7.68 28.46
N ALA A 72 -5.04 8.74 29.07
CA ALA A 72 -4.74 9.98 28.36
C ALA A 72 -3.35 9.88 27.71
N TRP A 73 -3.30 9.34 26.49
CA TRP A 73 -2.05 9.13 25.75
C TRP A 73 -1.38 10.45 25.39
N LYS A 74 -0.11 10.60 25.75
CA LYS A 74 0.67 11.82 25.47
C LYS A 74 1.46 11.73 24.18
N ASN A 75 1.92 10.53 23.82
CA ASN A 75 2.74 10.28 22.65
C ASN A 75 2.69 8.80 22.24
N PRO A 76 3.14 8.46 21.02
CA PRO A 76 3.24 7.08 20.56
C PRO A 76 4.14 6.16 21.41
N GLU A 77 5.21 6.66 22.02
CA GLU A 77 6.14 5.84 22.80
C GLU A 77 5.44 5.16 23.97
N GLN A 78 4.56 5.86 24.67
CA GLN A 78 3.78 5.28 25.77
C GLN A 78 2.96 4.06 25.32
N VAL A 79 2.33 4.15 24.14
CA VAL A 79 1.56 3.05 23.57
C VAL A 79 2.50 1.90 23.19
N ARG A 80 3.60 2.19 22.50
CA ARG A 80 4.57 1.18 22.02
C ARG A 80 5.26 0.46 23.18
N GLU A 81 5.61 1.15 24.26
CA GLU A 81 6.21 0.57 25.47
C GLU A 81 5.23 -0.33 26.21
N LEU A 82 3.97 0.10 26.33
CA LEU A 82 2.93 -0.75 26.90
C LEU A 82 2.75 -2.04 26.08
N VAL A 83 2.69 -1.94 24.75
CA VAL A 83 2.58 -3.11 23.87
C VAL A 83 3.74 -4.07 24.09
N ARG A 84 4.98 -3.57 24.23
CA ARG A 84 6.15 -4.40 24.57
C ARG A 84 5.99 -5.09 25.93
N SER A 85 5.48 -4.38 26.94
CA SER A 85 5.21 -4.96 28.26
C SER A 85 4.15 -6.05 28.20
N ILE A 86 3.01 -5.80 27.53
CA ILE A 86 1.94 -6.77 27.37
C ILE A 86 2.47 -8.02 26.67
N ARG A 87 3.23 -7.87 25.60
CA ARG A 87 3.78 -9.02 24.87
C ARG A 87 4.75 -9.85 25.70
N LYS A 88 5.54 -9.21 26.55
CA LYS A 88 6.45 -9.91 27.48
C LYS A 88 5.66 -10.78 28.46
N ASP A 89 4.56 -10.26 29.00
CA ASP A 89 3.72 -10.97 29.98
C ASP A 89 2.76 -11.97 29.32
N TYR A 90 2.38 -11.71 28.07
CA TYR A 90 1.46 -12.48 27.26
C TYR A 90 2.07 -12.76 25.87
N PRO A 91 2.89 -13.81 25.72
CA PRO A 91 3.52 -14.16 24.45
C PRO A 91 2.53 -14.50 23.32
N GLY A 92 1.28 -14.83 23.67
CA GLY A 92 0.17 -15.03 22.73
C GLY A 92 -0.51 -13.74 22.27
N LEU A 93 0.03 -12.55 22.58
CA LEU A 93 -0.44 -11.29 22.02
C LEU A 93 -0.27 -11.32 20.50
N GLU A 94 -1.38 -11.24 19.79
CA GLU A 94 -1.41 -11.35 18.33
C GLU A 94 -1.84 -10.05 17.64
N GLY A 95 -2.44 -9.10 18.36
CA GLY A 95 -2.87 -7.84 17.77
C GLY A 95 -3.39 -6.79 18.73
N LEU A 96 -3.64 -5.61 18.16
CA LEU A 96 -4.03 -4.38 18.83
C LEU A 96 -5.32 -3.82 18.20
N VAL A 97 -6.26 -3.38 19.04
CA VAL A 97 -7.40 -2.54 18.66
C VAL A 97 -7.19 -1.16 19.28
N LEU A 98 -6.95 -0.16 18.43
CA LEU A 98 -6.67 1.22 18.82
C LEU A 98 -7.97 2.04 18.70
N ILE A 99 -8.49 2.58 19.81
CA ILE A 99 -9.83 3.20 19.84
C ILE A 99 -9.78 4.64 20.36
N GLY A 100 -10.34 5.58 19.59
CA GLY A 100 -10.36 6.99 19.93
C GLY A 100 -9.05 7.70 19.59
N ARG A 101 -8.68 8.71 20.39
CA ARG A 101 -7.47 9.53 20.20
C ARG A 101 -6.22 8.79 20.69
N ILE A 102 -5.81 7.79 19.92
CA ILE A 102 -4.48 7.21 20.02
C ILE A 102 -3.53 8.04 19.13
N PRO A 103 -2.37 8.51 19.64
CA PRO A 103 -1.42 9.30 18.86
C PRO A 103 -1.05 8.69 17.51
N VAL A 104 -0.78 9.53 16.51
CA VAL A 104 -0.49 9.15 15.12
C VAL A 104 1.01 9.31 14.82
N PRO A 105 1.73 8.20 14.60
CA PRO A 105 3.13 8.24 14.17
C PRO A 105 3.23 8.61 12.69
N MET A 106 3.97 9.67 12.38
CA MET A 106 4.28 10.16 11.04
C MET A 106 5.74 9.78 10.72
N ILE A 107 5.92 8.78 9.86
CA ILE A 107 7.21 8.14 9.62
C ILE A 107 7.94 8.80 8.44
N ARG A 108 9.22 9.08 8.66
CA ARG A 108 10.21 9.60 7.70
C ARG A 108 11.40 8.65 7.59
N ASN A 109 12.23 8.85 6.57
CA ASN A 109 13.35 7.97 6.23
C ASN A 109 12.93 6.48 6.06
N GLY A 110 11.67 6.24 5.70
CA GLY A 110 11.08 4.90 5.59
C GLY A 110 10.33 4.65 4.29
N GLN A 111 10.31 5.62 3.38
CA GLN A 111 9.47 5.60 2.17
C GLN A 111 9.81 4.45 1.21
N HIS A 112 11.00 3.83 1.32
CA HIS A 112 11.35 2.62 0.58
C HIS A 112 10.49 1.39 0.95
N MET A 113 9.79 1.44 2.09
CA MET A 113 8.81 0.42 2.50
C MET A 113 7.39 0.74 2.05
N THR A 114 7.20 1.82 1.28
CA THR A 114 5.94 2.10 0.57
C THR A 114 5.97 1.51 -0.84
N THR A 115 4.80 1.32 -1.42
CA THR A 115 4.69 0.77 -2.77
C THR A 115 5.00 1.78 -3.87
N ALA A 116 4.69 3.07 -3.67
CA ALA A 116 4.87 4.12 -4.69
C ALA A 116 5.34 5.49 -4.15
N PHE A 117 5.16 5.79 -2.86
CA PHE A 117 5.42 7.11 -2.32
C PHE A 117 6.93 7.37 -2.16
N LYS A 118 7.46 8.39 -2.87
CA LYS A 118 8.90 8.72 -2.92
C LYS A 118 9.14 10.23 -2.91
N MET A 119 8.46 10.95 -2.01
CA MET A 119 8.52 12.41 -1.89
C MET A 119 9.86 12.88 -1.32
N ASP A 120 10.34 14.03 -1.80
CA ASP A 120 11.54 14.68 -1.27
C ASP A 120 11.30 15.24 0.14
N GLU A 121 11.81 14.52 1.13
CA GLU A 121 11.69 14.86 2.54
C GLU A 121 12.40 16.16 2.93
N LEU A 122 13.41 16.62 2.17
CA LEU A 122 14.12 17.87 2.45
C LEU A 122 13.40 19.09 1.85
N LYS A 123 12.80 18.93 0.66
CA LYS A 123 12.12 20.02 -0.05
C LYS A 123 10.69 20.26 0.40
N TYR A 124 9.96 19.20 0.74
CA TYR A 124 8.54 19.29 1.09
C TYR A 124 8.33 19.20 2.60
N HIS A 125 7.41 20.02 3.10
CA HIS A 125 7.09 20.07 4.52
C HIS A 125 6.71 18.69 5.07
N ARG A 126 7.13 18.40 6.31
CA ARG A 126 6.99 17.07 6.93
C ARG A 126 5.55 16.56 7.04
N ASN A 127 4.55 17.45 7.06
CA ASN A 127 3.14 17.06 7.04
C ASN A 127 2.69 16.42 5.72
N GLN A 128 3.40 16.68 4.62
CA GLN A 128 3.13 16.09 3.30
C GLN A 128 4.10 14.96 2.98
N SER A 129 5.36 15.07 3.43
CA SER A 129 6.44 14.14 3.09
C SER A 129 6.64 12.99 4.09
N SER A 130 5.75 12.81 5.07
CA SER A 130 5.80 11.70 6.04
C SER A 130 4.61 10.75 5.85
N VAL A 131 4.77 9.49 6.26
CA VAL A 131 3.73 8.46 6.14
C VAL A 131 3.10 8.18 7.50
N ALA A 132 1.81 8.45 7.67
CA ALA A 132 1.07 8.03 8.86
C ALA A 132 1.02 6.49 8.92
N SER A 133 1.51 5.88 10.01
CA SER A 133 1.67 4.42 10.05
C SER A 133 1.57 3.80 11.44
N ASP A 134 0.65 2.84 11.58
CA ASP A 134 0.56 1.98 12.77
C ASP A 134 1.58 0.83 12.75
N ARG A 135 2.47 0.76 11.73
CA ARG A 135 3.68 -0.09 11.79
C ARG A 135 4.56 0.26 12.99
N PHE A 136 4.50 1.52 13.44
CA PHE A 136 5.11 1.95 14.69
C PHE A 136 4.50 1.28 15.93
N TYR A 137 3.33 0.66 15.87
CA TYR A 137 2.75 -0.08 17.01
C TYR A 137 2.84 -1.59 16.83
N ASP A 138 2.76 -2.10 15.60
CA ASP A 138 2.70 -3.54 15.34
C ASP A 138 4.02 -4.23 14.94
N ASP A 139 5.01 -3.47 14.51
CA ASP A 139 6.35 -3.98 14.22
C ASP A 139 7.32 -3.48 15.30
N LEU A 140 7.54 -4.31 16.32
CA LEU A 140 8.34 -3.94 17.48
C LEU A 140 9.85 -3.97 17.20
N ALA A 141 10.24 -4.57 16.08
CA ALA A 141 11.62 -4.68 15.62
C ALA A 141 12.11 -3.40 14.93
N LEU A 142 11.23 -2.68 14.23
CA LEU A 142 11.56 -1.36 13.68
C LEU A 142 12.06 -0.40 14.79
N GLN A 143 13.02 0.44 14.45
CA GLN A 143 13.66 1.35 15.39
C GLN A 143 13.53 2.77 14.88
N PHE A 144 13.20 3.70 15.78
CA PHE A 144 12.84 5.06 15.40
C PHE A 144 13.52 6.08 16.33
N ARG A 145 13.77 7.27 15.79
CA ARG A 145 14.19 8.46 16.53
C ARG A 145 13.07 9.51 16.44
N TYR A 146 12.66 10.04 17.58
CA TYR A 146 11.67 11.11 17.66
C TYR A 146 12.26 12.44 17.17
N ILE A 147 11.50 13.17 16.35
CA ILE A 147 11.93 14.45 15.74
C ILE A 147 10.89 15.57 15.90
N GLY A 148 9.94 15.41 16.81
CA GLY A 148 9.00 16.45 17.23
C GLY A 148 7.53 16.17 16.93
N GLN A 149 6.65 16.96 17.53
CA GLN A 149 5.20 16.93 17.35
C GLN A 149 4.78 18.00 16.35
N ASP A 150 3.70 17.80 15.61
CA ASP A 150 3.13 18.85 14.77
C ASP A 150 2.45 19.94 15.63
N SER A 151 2.66 21.20 15.26
CA SER A 151 2.09 22.34 15.99
C SER A 151 0.65 22.64 15.61
N ALA A 152 0.21 22.27 14.38
CA ALA A 152 -1.14 22.50 13.89
C ALA A 152 -2.02 21.25 14.05
N GLN A 153 -1.42 20.06 14.05
CA GLN A 153 -2.09 18.77 14.25
C GLN A 153 -1.51 18.06 15.50
N PRO A 154 -1.97 18.37 16.72
CA PRO A 154 -1.38 17.83 17.95
C PRO A 154 -1.36 16.31 18.05
N ASP A 155 -2.21 15.60 17.31
CA ASP A 155 -2.21 14.14 17.30
C ASP A 155 -1.06 13.54 16.44
N TRP A 156 -0.32 14.36 15.69
CA TRP A 156 0.73 13.92 14.76
C TRP A 156 2.12 14.05 15.38
N PHE A 157 2.84 12.93 15.44
CA PHE A 157 4.17 12.83 16.03
C PHE A 157 5.16 12.29 15.00
N TYR A 158 6.24 13.02 14.77
CA TYR A 158 7.19 12.70 13.72
C TYR A 158 8.35 11.83 14.21
N TYR A 159 8.66 10.82 13.40
CA TYR A 159 9.73 9.86 13.65
C TYR A 159 10.54 9.61 12.39
N GLU A 160 11.85 9.46 12.57
CA GLU A 160 12.74 8.92 11.54
C GLU A 160 13.02 7.46 11.84
N LEU A 161 12.91 6.61 10.81
CA LEU A 161 13.42 5.25 10.88
C LEU A 161 14.95 5.29 11.03
N LEU A 162 15.48 4.55 12.00
CA LEU A 162 16.92 4.46 12.23
C LEU A 162 17.61 3.64 11.15
N GLU A 163 18.74 4.16 10.66
CA GLU A 163 19.50 3.63 9.54
C GLU A 163 20.13 2.26 9.86
N SER A 164 20.53 2.05 11.12
CA SER A 164 21.07 0.80 11.63
C SER A 164 20.00 -0.24 11.98
N GLY A 165 18.72 0.15 12.01
CA GLY A 165 17.60 -0.73 12.35
C GLY A 165 17.11 -1.56 11.16
N PRO A 166 16.15 -2.47 11.39
CA PRO A 166 15.51 -3.21 10.29
C PRO A 166 14.90 -2.27 9.25
N GLN A 167 15.17 -2.54 7.97
CA GLN A 167 14.70 -1.74 6.83
C GLN A 167 13.55 -2.41 6.08
N VAL A 168 12.81 -3.28 6.76
CA VAL A 168 11.72 -4.06 6.19
C VAL A 168 10.62 -4.29 7.21
N ILE A 169 9.37 -4.21 6.76
CA ILE A 169 8.21 -4.50 7.60
C ILE A 169 8.07 -6.01 7.79
N ARG A 170 7.98 -6.41 9.05
CA ARG A 170 7.66 -7.75 9.54
C ARG A 170 6.77 -7.61 10.77
N SER A 171 5.58 -7.07 10.56
CA SER A 171 4.58 -6.89 11.61
C SER A 171 4.35 -8.20 12.36
N GLU A 172 4.68 -8.17 13.64
CA GLU A 172 4.53 -9.33 14.52
C GLU A 172 3.11 -9.40 15.07
N LEU A 173 2.48 -8.22 15.20
CA LEU A 173 1.11 -8.02 15.62
C LEU A 173 0.29 -7.53 14.42
N TYR A 174 -1.03 -7.68 14.48
CA TYR A 174 -1.92 -6.88 13.63
C TYR A 174 -2.41 -5.65 14.38
N THR A 175 -2.74 -4.57 13.66
CA THR A 175 -3.37 -3.37 14.20
C THR A 175 -4.67 -3.09 13.47
N GLY A 176 -5.66 -2.56 14.20
CA GLY A 176 -6.82 -1.91 13.61
C GLY A 176 -7.22 -0.67 14.40
N ARG A 177 -7.65 0.38 13.71
CA ARG A 177 -7.91 1.69 14.32
C ARG A 177 -9.36 2.13 14.16
N ILE A 178 -10.03 2.37 15.28
CA ILE A 178 -11.40 2.91 15.37
C ILE A 178 -11.29 4.37 15.83
N MET A 179 -11.22 5.29 14.86
CA MET A 179 -10.96 6.71 15.12
C MET A 179 -12.01 7.59 14.45
N SER A 180 -12.81 8.29 15.26
CA SER A 180 -13.66 9.39 14.81
C SER A 180 -12.93 10.73 15.05
N HIS A 181 -13.02 11.63 14.07
CA HIS A 181 -12.52 13.00 14.14
C HIS A 181 -13.56 13.99 14.66
N ALA A 182 -14.78 13.54 15.00
CA ALA A 182 -15.71 14.37 15.75
C ALA A 182 -15.09 14.81 17.10
N THR A 183 -15.70 15.80 17.73
CA THR A 183 -15.17 16.39 18.98
C THR A 183 -16.10 16.13 20.16
N GLY A 184 -15.53 16.15 21.37
CA GLY A 184 -16.28 16.00 22.61
C GLY A 184 -17.18 14.76 22.65
N GLN A 185 -18.43 14.95 23.08
CA GLN A 185 -19.40 13.87 23.27
C GLN A 185 -19.78 13.16 21.96
N GLN A 186 -19.92 13.89 20.85
CA GLN A 186 -20.28 13.30 19.55
C GLN A 186 -19.28 12.23 19.12
N ARG A 187 -17.99 12.45 19.34
CA ARG A 187 -16.94 11.46 19.09
C ARG A 187 -17.17 10.16 19.85
N VAL A 188 -17.48 10.27 21.14
CA VAL A 188 -17.73 9.10 22.00
C VAL A 188 -19.00 8.39 21.56
N GLU A 189 -20.03 9.12 21.12
CA GLU A 189 -21.26 8.56 20.59
C GLU A 189 -21.05 7.81 19.26
N GLU A 190 -20.32 8.39 18.30
CA GLU A 190 -19.98 7.75 17.03
C GLU A 190 -19.17 6.46 17.24
N ILE A 191 -18.15 6.51 18.10
CA ILE A 191 -17.36 5.33 18.44
C ILE A 191 -18.23 4.30 19.17
N SER A 192 -19.06 4.72 20.14
CA SER A 192 -19.96 3.81 20.85
C SER A 192 -20.96 3.13 19.91
N ALA A 193 -21.50 3.87 18.93
CA ALA A 193 -22.39 3.32 17.91
C ALA A 193 -21.66 2.28 17.04
N PHE A 194 -20.43 2.57 16.63
CA PHE A 194 -19.59 1.61 15.91
C PHE A 194 -19.32 0.35 16.74
N LEU A 195 -18.96 0.48 18.02
CA LEU A 195 -18.68 -0.66 18.90
C LEU A 195 -19.91 -1.54 19.10
N ARG A 196 -21.10 -0.94 19.29
CA ARG A 196 -22.36 -1.71 19.35
C ARG A 196 -22.68 -2.40 18.02
N LYS A 197 -22.43 -1.75 16.88
CA LYS A 197 -22.54 -2.37 15.55
C LYS A 197 -21.60 -3.57 15.42
N ALA A 198 -20.36 -3.45 15.90
CA ALA A 198 -19.39 -4.54 15.95
C ALA A 198 -19.86 -5.70 16.84
N VAL A 199 -20.41 -5.42 18.02
CA VAL A 199 -20.99 -6.44 18.92
C VAL A 199 -22.18 -7.15 18.26
N ALA A 200 -23.13 -6.38 17.72
CA ALA A 200 -24.33 -6.94 17.07
C ALA A 200 -23.99 -7.86 15.90
N ALA A 201 -22.92 -7.56 15.14
CA ALA A 201 -22.48 -8.40 14.04
C ALA A 201 -22.01 -9.80 14.49
N ARG A 202 -21.58 -9.98 15.74
CA ARG A 202 -21.15 -11.29 16.28
C ARG A 202 -22.28 -12.13 16.86
N GLU A 203 -23.50 -11.60 16.86
CA GLU A 203 -24.70 -12.38 17.20
C GLU A 203 -25.20 -13.22 16.02
N GLN A 204 -24.70 -12.97 14.81
CA GLN A 204 -25.12 -13.66 13.60
C GLN A 204 -23.98 -14.45 12.97
N ALA A 205 -24.31 -15.65 12.51
CA ALA A 205 -23.48 -16.43 11.62
C ALA A 205 -23.35 -15.72 10.27
N GLN A 206 -22.14 -15.31 9.89
CA GLN A 206 -21.90 -14.62 8.61
C GLN A 206 -20.74 -15.28 7.85
N PRO A 207 -21.02 -16.21 6.92
CA PRO A 207 -20.01 -16.73 6.01
C PRO A 207 -19.57 -15.64 5.01
N LEU A 208 -18.46 -15.86 4.31
CA LEU A 208 -18.14 -15.10 3.10
C LEU A 208 -18.73 -15.87 1.91
N ASP A 209 -19.95 -15.52 1.51
CA ASP A 209 -20.66 -16.14 0.41
C ASP A 209 -21.07 -15.17 -0.71
N GLN A 210 -20.91 -13.86 -0.49
CA GLN A 210 -21.15 -12.81 -1.48
C GLN A 210 -20.03 -11.77 -1.52
N PHE A 211 -19.34 -11.73 -2.64
CA PHE A 211 -18.18 -10.89 -2.88
C PHE A 211 -18.38 -10.04 -4.14
N MET A 212 -18.10 -8.74 -4.05
CA MET A 212 -18.03 -7.83 -5.19
C MET A 212 -16.58 -7.37 -5.38
N ALA A 213 -16.08 -7.43 -6.62
CA ALA A 213 -14.82 -6.81 -7.01
C ALA A 213 -15.09 -5.76 -8.09
N PHE A 214 -14.65 -4.52 -7.86
CA PHE A 214 -14.72 -3.43 -8.82
C PHE A 214 -13.32 -3.03 -9.27
N THR A 215 -13.17 -2.80 -10.57
CA THR A 215 -11.95 -2.27 -11.17
C THR A 215 -12.24 -0.95 -11.89
N GLY A 216 -11.74 0.15 -11.31
CA GLY A 216 -11.78 1.51 -11.84
C GLY A 216 -10.86 1.71 -13.05
N GLY A 217 -11.02 2.82 -13.76
CA GLY A 217 -10.26 3.11 -14.98
C GLY A 217 -8.83 3.62 -14.76
N ALA A 218 -8.04 3.68 -15.84
CA ALA A 218 -6.66 4.18 -15.88
C ALA A 218 -5.68 3.37 -14.99
N TYR A 219 -5.85 2.05 -14.98
CA TYR A 219 -5.09 1.07 -14.20
C TYR A 219 -4.91 -0.23 -15.03
N ASN A 220 -4.61 -1.40 -14.43
CA ASN A 220 -4.55 -2.69 -15.11
C ASN A 220 -5.90 -3.14 -15.70
N SER A 221 -7.00 -2.52 -15.29
CA SER A 221 -8.33 -2.62 -15.89
C SER A 221 -8.33 -2.38 -17.40
N GLU A 222 -7.40 -1.57 -17.90
CA GLU A 222 -7.24 -1.33 -19.34
C GLU A 222 -6.75 -2.59 -20.09
N SER A 223 -6.33 -3.65 -19.38
CA SER A 223 -6.10 -4.98 -19.93
C SER A 223 -7.22 -5.93 -19.54
N LEU A 224 -8.06 -6.27 -20.52
CA LEU A 224 -9.10 -7.30 -20.36
C LEU A 224 -8.51 -8.66 -19.96
N THR A 225 -7.30 -8.98 -20.42
CA THR A 225 -6.58 -10.20 -20.04
C THR A 225 -6.27 -10.20 -18.55
N SER A 226 -5.76 -9.09 -18.00
CA SER A 226 -5.45 -8.97 -16.58
C SER A 226 -6.71 -9.07 -15.73
N TRP A 227 -7.75 -8.31 -16.10
CA TRP A 227 -9.05 -8.31 -15.41
C TRP A 227 -9.71 -9.70 -15.41
N TYR A 228 -9.79 -10.36 -16.57
CA TYR A 228 -10.38 -11.69 -16.71
C TYR A 228 -9.62 -12.74 -15.89
N GLN A 229 -8.28 -12.76 -15.98
CA GLN A 229 -7.50 -13.81 -15.31
C GLN A 229 -7.43 -13.66 -13.79
N GLU A 230 -7.61 -12.45 -13.23
CA GLU A 230 -7.77 -12.28 -11.77
C GLU A 230 -8.96 -13.07 -11.24
N GLN A 231 -10.05 -13.15 -12.01
CA GLN A 231 -11.27 -13.87 -11.64
C GLN A 231 -11.04 -15.39 -11.54
N LEU A 232 -10.16 -15.93 -12.39
CA LEU A 232 -9.75 -17.35 -12.33
C LEU A 232 -9.04 -17.67 -11.03
N VAL A 233 -8.20 -16.75 -10.54
CA VAL A 233 -7.50 -16.92 -9.25
C VAL A 233 -8.45 -16.76 -8.08
N LEU A 234 -9.39 -15.81 -8.14
CA LEU A 234 -10.44 -15.68 -7.13
C LEU A 234 -11.31 -16.95 -7.04
N GLN A 235 -11.63 -17.57 -8.17
CA GLN A 235 -12.33 -18.86 -8.20
C GLN A 235 -11.47 -19.99 -7.60
N GLU A 236 -10.16 -19.98 -7.84
CA GLU A 236 -9.22 -20.96 -7.28
C GLU A 236 -9.16 -20.88 -5.74
N ILE A 237 -9.11 -19.67 -5.17
CA ILE A 237 -8.96 -19.47 -3.71
C ILE A 237 -10.28 -19.38 -2.94
N MET A 238 -11.39 -19.08 -3.62
CA MET A 238 -12.74 -18.95 -3.04
C MET A 238 -13.83 -19.63 -3.91
N PRO A 239 -13.73 -20.94 -4.17
CA PRO A 239 -14.53 -21.60 -5.20
C PRO A 239 -16.04 -21.61 -4.95
N ALA A 240 -16.51 -21.53 -3.69
CA ALA A 240 -17.95 -21.55 -3.43
C ALA A 240 -18.66 -20.27 -3.89
N LEU A 241 -17.98 -19.13 -3.94
CA LEU A 241 -18.53 -17.86 -4.43
C LEU A 241 -18.95 -17.95 -5.90
N PHE A 242 -18.34 -18.84 -6.67
CA PHE A 242 -18.58 -19.00 -8.11
C PHE A 242 -19.64 -20.07 -8.43
N LYS A 243 -20.28 -20.65 -7.41
CA LYS A 243 -21.34 -21.67 -7.61
C LYS A 243 -22.74 -21.07 -7.80
N THR A 244 -22.94 -19.80 -7.48
CA THR A 244 -24.23 -19.12 -7.59
C THR A 244 -24.07 -17.81 -8.36
N ASN A 245 -25.16 -17.33 -8.96
CA ASN A 245 -25.17 -16.06 -9.68
C ASN A 245 -25.05 -14.82 -8.76
N MET A 246 -25.20 -15.00 -7.44
CA MET A 246 -25.10 -13.92 -6.45
C MET A 246 -23.75 -13.92 -5.72
N GLY A 247 -22.98 -15.01 -5.76
CA GLY A 247 -21.82 -15.19 -4.91
C GLY A 247 -20.60 -14.36 -5.31
N TYR A 248 -20.34 -14.17 -6.60
CA TYR A 248 -19.29 -13.28 -7.08
C TYR A 248 -19.81 -12.28 -8.12
N ARG A 249 -19.54 -11.00 -7.91
CA ARG A 249 -19.93 -9.89 -8.79
C ARG A 249 -18.68 -9.13 -9.27
N PRO A 250 -18.15 -9.43 -10.46
CA PRO A 250 -17.12 -8.63 -11.09
C PRO A 250 -17.74 -7.39 -11.75
N LEU A 251 -17.23 -6.21 -11.42
CA LEU A 251 -17.63 -4.94 -12.00
C LEU A 251 -16.42 -4.25 -12.61
N HIS A 252 -16.62 -3.61 -13.75
CA HIS A 252 -15.59 -2.90 -14.48
C HIS A 252 -16.06 -1.49 -14.83
N PHE A 253 -15.17 -0.51 -14.79
CA PHE A 253 -15.51 0.90 -15.01
C PHE A 253 -16.23 1.15 -16.36
N SER A 254 -15.98 0.33 -17.38
CA SER A 254 -16.57 0.48 -18.70
C SER A 254 -18.00 -0.06 -18.83
N MET A 255 -18.53 -0.71 -17.79
CA MET A 255 -19.88 -1.30 -17.83
C MET A 255 -21.00 -0.26 -17.79
N ASP A 256 -20.73 0.95 -17.31
CA ASP A 256 -21.69 2.06 -17.24
C ASP A 256 -20.93 3.41 -17.30
N PRO A 257 -21.38 4.41 -18.07
CA PRO A 257 -20.81 5.76 -18.02
C PRO A 257 -20.77 6.40 -16.63
N LYS A 258 -21.68 6.00 -15.73
CA LYS A 258 -21.77 6.47 -14.33
C LYS A 258 -21.88 5.28 -13.37
N MET A 259 -20.81 4.47 -13.32
CA MET A 259 -20.70 3.30 -12.44
C MET A 259 -20.93 3.60 -10.96
N LYS A 260 -20.74 4.85 -10.52
CA LYS A 260 -21.07 5.34 -9.17
C LYS A 260 -22.42 4.82 -8.66
N TYR A 261 -23.49 4.99 -9.42
CA TYR A 261 -24.84 4.63 -8.97
C TYR A 261 -25.05 3.11 -8.90
N ARG A 262 -24.43 2.38 -9.81
CA ARG A 262 -24.42 0.92 -9.78
C ARG A 262 -23.64 0.40 -8.57
N LEU A 263 -22.49 1.00 -8.27
CA LEU A 263 -21.73 0.68 -7.06
C LEU A 263 -22.52 0.99 -5.79
N PHE A 264 -23.23 2.10 -5.71
CA PHE A 264 -24.11 2.37 -4.57
C PHE A 264 -25.23 1.34 -4.41
N SER A 265 -25.76 0.84 -5.51
CA SER A 265 -26.78 -0.22 -5.48
C SER A 265 -26.17 -1.54 -4.98
N GLU A 266 -24.99 -1.91 -5.48
CA GLU A 266 -24.31 -3.14 -5.09
C GLU A 266 -23.77 -3.08 -3.66
N LEU A 267 -23.18 -1.96 -3.23
CA LEU A 267 -22.71 -1.76 -1.86
C LEU A 267 -23.85 -1.84 -0.84
N GLN A 268 -25.09 -1.53 -1.23
CA GLN A 268 -26.28 -1.62 -0.37
C GLN A 268 -27.05 -2.94 -0.55
N ARG A 269 -26.61 -3.80 -1.46
CA ARG A 269 -27.33 -5.03 -1.80
C ARG A 269 -27.35 -5.98 -0.59
N PRO A 270 -28.53 -6.38 -0.08
CA PRO A 270 -28.63 -7.26 1.07
C PRO A 270 -27.77 -8.51 0.91
N GLY A 271 -26.97 -8.80 1.94
CA GLY A 271 -26.09 -9.98 2.00
C GLY A 271 -24.71 -9.81 1.37
N LEU A 272 -24.34 -8.65 0.80
CA LEU A 272 -22.95 -8.43 0.39
C LEU A 272 -22.01 -8.48 1.62
N ASP A 273 -20.97 -9.30 1.56
CA ASP A 273 -20.04 -9.52 2.68
C ASP A 273 -18.73 -8.73 2.53
N LEU A 274 -18.14 -8.79 1.34
CA LEU A 274 -16.84 -8.22 1.01
C LEU A 274 -16.94 -7.38 -0.26
N ALA A 275 -16.32 -6.21 -0.25
CA ALA A 275 -16.09 -5.39 -1.43
C ALA A 275 -14.59 -5.15 -1.64
N LEU A 276 -14.07 -5.46 -2.82
CA LEU A 276 -12.73 -5.07 -3.26
C LEU A 276 -12.87 -3.97 -4.30
N LEU A 277 -12.40 -2.77 -3.98
CA LEU A 277 -12.47 -1.60 -4.84
C LEU A 277 -11.04 -1.24 -5.26
N THR A 278 -10.73 -1.45 -6.54
CA THR A 278 -9.43 -1.13 -7.11
C THR A 278 -9.54 0.05 -8.06
N GLU A 279 -9.05 1.19 -7.62
CA GLU A 279 -9.16 2.45 -8.37
C GLU A 279 -8.09 3.47 -7.95
N HIS A 280 -8.11 4.65 -8.57
CA HIS A 280 -7.43 5.81 -8.00
C HIS A 280 -8.23 6.34 -6.81
N GLY A 281 -7.55 7.02 -5.89
CA GLY A 281 -8.19 7.61 -4.72
C GLY A 281 -7.54 8.91 -4.27
N ASP A 282 -8.26 9.63 -3.44
CA ASP A 282 -7.80 10.76 -2.63
C ASP A 282 -8.34 10.59 -1.19
N ILE A 283 -8.07 11.52 -0.29
CA ILE A 283 -8.55 11.43 1.11
C ILE A 283 -10.07 11.26 1.15
N GLU A 284 -10.80 12.03 0.33
CA GLU A 284 -12.27 12.14 0.37
C GLU A 284 -12.98 11.48 -0.82
N LEU A 285 -12.22 10.84 -1.72
CA LEU A 285 -12.66 10.55 -3.08
C LEU A 285 -12.20 9.18 -3.56
N GLN A 286 -13.09 8.46 -4.24
CA GLN A 286 -12.78 7.29 -5.06
C GLN A 286 -13.04 7.64 -6.53
N TYR A 287 -12.02 7.51 -7.36
CA TYR A 287 -12.13 7.78 -8.80
C TYR A 287 -12.70 6.56 -9.51
N ILE A 288 -13.99 6.58 -9.84
CA ILE A 288 -14.69 5.37 -10.30
C ILE A 288 -14.63 5.20 -11.82
N ASN A 289 -15.13 6.18 -12.55
CA ASN A 289 -15.09 6.16 -14.02
C ASN A 289 -13.87 6.93 -14.55
N ASN A 290 -13.42 6.52 -15.75
CA ASN A 290 -12.54 7.35 -16.57
C ASN A 290 -13.24 8.66 -16.98
N SER A 291 -12.51 9.53 -17.68
CA SER A 291 -13.15 10.63 -18.41
C SER A 291 -14.35 10.08 -19.20
N PRO A 292 -15.48 10.81 -19.27
CA PRO A 292 -16.66 10.35 -19.99
C PRO A 292 -16.26 9.85 -21.39
N ALA A 293 -16.91 8.79 -21.86
CA ALA A 293 -16.69 8.23 -23.19
C ALA A 293 -18.02 8.28 -23.96
N GLY A 294 -17.93 8.68 -25.23
CA GLY A 294 -19.06 8.74 -26.15
C GLY A 294 -18.55 8.65 -27.58
N ASN A 295 -19.40 8.17 -28.48
CA ASN A 295 -19.03 7.75 -29.83
C ASN A 295 -19.50 8.70 -30.92
N ASP A 296 -20.00 9.88 -30.56
CA ASP A 296 -20.45 10.89 -31.51
C ASP A 296 -19.63 12.18 -31.44
N ALA A 297 -19.67 12.96 -32.53
CA ALA A 297 -18.90 14.19 -32.67
C ALA A 297 -19.32 15.27 -31.65
N THR A 298 -20.58 15.28 -31.22
CA THR A 298 -21.08 16.23 -30.22
C THR A 298 -20.47 15.95 -28.86
N PHE A 299 -20.42 14.67 -28.47
CA PHE A 299 -19.75 14.23 -27.26
C PHE A 299 -18.26 14.61 -27.28
N ALA A 300 -17.55 14.29 -28.37
CA ALA A 300 -16.13 14.62 -28.51
C ALA A 300 -15.88 16.13 -28.36
N LEU A 301 -16.72 16.96 -29.00
CA LEU A 301 -16.65 18.41 -28.90
C LEU A 301 -16.90 18.92 -27.47
N GLN A 302 -17.90 18.37 -26.77
CA GLN A 302 -18.21 18.73 -25.38
C GLN A 302 -17.09 18.33 -24.43
N LEU A 303 -16.52 17.13 -24.59
CA LEU A 303 -15.41 16.64 -23.79
C LEU A 303 -14.17 17.53 -23.95
N LEU A 304 -13.81 17.88 -25.19
CA LEU A 304 -12.66 18.76 -25.43
C LEU A 304 -12.85 20.16 -24.83
N ARG A 305 -14.06 20.73 -24.92
CA ARG A 305 -14.39 22.00 -24.25
C ARG A 305 -14.25 21.88 -22.73
N TYR A 306 -14.81 20.84 -22.12
CA TYR A 306 -14.66 20.56 -20.69
C TYR A 306 -13.18 20.44 -20.28
N GLN A 307 -12.38 19.68 -21.05
CA GLN A 307 -10.95 19.50 -20.79
C GLN A 307 -10.17 20.81 -20.91
N ALA A 308 -10.45 21.63 -21.92
CA ALA A 308 -9.82 22.94 -22.10
C ALA A 308 -10.09 23.86 -20.89
N ARG A 309 -11.35 23.96 -20.46
CA ARG A 309 -11.73 24.74 -19.27
C ARG A 309 -11.06 24.23 -18.00
N THR A 310 -11.05 22.91 -17.82
CA THR A 310 -10.43 22.26 -16.65
C THR A 310 -8.91 22.48 -16.64
N ALA A 311 -8.24 22.38 -17.79
CA ALA A 311 -6.81 22.64 -17.92
C ALA A 311 -6.48 24.11 -17.56
N LEU A 312 -7.28 25.07 -18.02
CA LEU A 312 -7.09 26.48 -17.67
C LEU A 312 -7.27 26.72 -16.17
N ARG A 313 -8.35 26.21 -15.57
CA ARG A 313 -8.57 26.31 -14.12
C ARG A 313 -7.39 25.73 -13.33
N ARG A 314 -6.88 24.56 -13.74
CA ARG A 314 -5.73 23.91 -13.09
C ARG A 314 -4.44 24.74 -13.20
N ALA A 315 -4.19 25.35 -14.35
CA ALA A 315 -3.01 26.19 -14.55
C ALA A 315 -3.05 27.44 -13.66
N VAL A 316 -4.21 28.09 -13.58
CA VAL A 316 -4.43 29.25 -12.69
C VAL A 316 -4.33 28.86 -11.22
N ALA A 317 -4.91 27.74 -10.82
CA ALA A 317 -4.80 27.23 -9.45
C ALA A 317 -3.35 26.91 -9.04
N LYS A 318 -2.48 26.60 -10.01
CA LYS A 318 -1.03 26.41 -9.81
C LYS A 318 -0.24 27.73 -9.80
N GLY A 319 -0.91 28.87 -9.77
CA GLY A 319 -0.30 30.20 -9.67
C GLY A 319 0.09 30.84 -11.00
N GLN A 320 -0.32 30.29 -12.15
CA GLN A 320 -0.14 30.99 -13.43
C GLN A 320 -1.19 32.11 -13.57
N SER A 321 -0.81 33.24 -14.19
CA SER A 321 -1.78 34.25 -14.58
C SER A 321 -2.78 33.66 -15.60
N PRO A 322 -4.09 33.97 -15.50
CA PRO A 322 -5.11 33.51 -16.45
C PRO A 322 -4.73 33.66 -17.92
N GLU A 323 -4.12 34.77 -18.30
CA GLU A 323 -3.76 35.13 -19.67
C GLU A 323 -2.64 34.22 -20.19
N ALA A 324 -1.53 34.12 -19.45
CA ALA A 324 -0.41 33.24 -19.82
C ALA A 324 -0.82 31.76 -19.85
N ALA A 325 -1.67 31.32 -18.91
CA ALA A 325 -2.22 29.97 -18.90
C ALA A 325 -3.07 29.69 -20.14
N LYS A 326 -3.94 30.64 -20.53
CA LYS A 326 -4.77 30.53 -21.74
C LYS A 326 -3.90 30.51 -23.00
N GLU A 327 -2.93 31.41 -23.13
CA GLU A 327 -2.01 31.46 -24.28
C GLU A 327 -1.19 30.17 -24.43
N ALA A 328 -0.63 29.65 -23.33
CA ALA A 328 0.10 28.39 -23.33
C ALA A 328 -0.77 27.20 -23.76
N LEU A 329 -2.03 27.15 -23.30
CA LEU A 329 -2.97 26.09 -23.68
C LEU A 329 -3.45 26.20 -25.12
N LEU A 330 -3.66 27.42 -25.64
CA LEU A 330 -4.00 27.65 -27.04
C LEU A 330 -2.90 27.13 -27.96
N LYS A 331 -1.64 27.45 -27.66
CA LYS A 331 -0.49 26.97 -28.43
C LYS A 331 -0.31 25.46 -28.30
N LYS A 332 -0.52 24.90 -27.11
CA LYS A 332 -0.30 23.48 -26.84
C LYS A 332 -1.38 22.57 -27.45
N MET A 333 -2.63 23.00 -27.40
CA MET A 333 -3.77 22.16 -27.78
C MET A 333 -4.36 22.51 -29.15
N GLU A 334 -3.91 23.61 -29.77
CA GLU A 334 -4.41 24.11 -31.06
C GLU A 334 -5.94 24.31 -31.08
N LEU A 335 -6.50 24.76 -29.95
CA LEU A 335 -7.94 24.97 -29.76
C LEU A 335 -8.37 26.43 -29.98
N PRO A 336 -9.63 26.71 -30.34
CA PRO A 336 -10.14 28.07 -30.43
C PRO A 336 -10.20 28.78 -29.06
N ALA A 337 -9.88 30.08 -29.03
CA ALA A 337 -9.94 30.92 -27.82
C ALA A 337 -11.30 30.88 -27.10
N ALA A 338 -12.39 30.77 -27.87
CA ALA A 338 -13.75 30.74 -27.36
C ALA A 338 -14.07 29.52 -26.47
N TRP A 339 -13.27 28.45 -26.54
CA TRP A 339 -13.50 27.24 -25.73
C TRP A 339 -13.09 27.40 -24.27
N PHE A 340 -12.39 28.48 -23.95
CA PHE A 340 -11.96 28.83 -22.60
C PHE A 340 -12.90 29.86 -21.93
N ASP A 341 -13.89 30.37 -22.66
CA ASP A 341 -14.76 31.44 -22.15
C ASP A 341 -15.65 30.92 -21.02
N GLY A 342 -15.83 31.74 -19.98
CA GLY A 342 -16.56 31.34 -18.77
C GLY A 342 -15.81 30.37 -17.86
N ALA A 343 -14.59 29.95 -18.20
CA ALA A 343 -13.87 28.94 -17.41
C ALA A 343 -13.54 29.43 -15.99
N LEU A 344 -13.26 30.72 -15.79
CA LEU A 344 -12.81 31.28 -14.52
C LEU A 344 -13.88 32.11 -13.80
N ASP A 345 -14.86 32.61 -14.54
CA ASP A 345 -15.81 33.66 -14.15
C ASP A 345 -17.28 33.27 -14.30
N ASN A 346 -17.60 32.09 -14.87
CA ASN A 346 -18.97 31.58 -14.97
C ASN A 346 -19.23 30.48 -13.93
N ASP A 347 -19.91 30.84 -12.85
CA ASP A 347 -20.25 29.92 -11.76
C ASP A 347 -21.19 28.79 -12.18
N SER A 348 -22.14 29.04 -13.08
CA SER A 348 -23.06 28.00 -13.56
C SER A 348 -22.30 26.93 -14.36
N LEU A 349 -21.35 27.36 -15.20
CA LEU A 349 -20.49 26.47 -15.97
C LEU A 349 -19.55 25.68 -15.06
N ARG A 350 -18.98 26.33 -14.04
CA ARG A 350 -18.13 25.68 -13.03
C ARG A 350 -18.91 24.65 -12.23
N LYS A 351 -20.15 24.95 -11.84
CA LYS A 351 -21.06 24.01 -11.17
C LYS A 351 -21.37 22.82 -12.09
N ALA A 352 -21.72 23.06 -13.35
CA ALA A 352 -21.97 21.98 -14.31
C ALA A 352 -20.75 21.06 -14.49
N ASP A 353 -19.55 21.63 -14.65
CA ASP A 353 -18.30 20.87 -14.75
C ASP A 353 -17.98 20.09 -13.45
N SER A 354 -18.35 20.65 -12.28
CA SER A 354 -18.18 19.98 -10.98
C SER A 354 -19.19 18.85 -10.77
N LEU A 355 -20.42 19.00 -11.27
CA LEU A 355 -21.45 17.95 -11.24
C LEU A 355 -21.02 16.73 -12.05
N VAL A 356 -20.34 16.90 -13.19
CA VAL A 356 -19.80 15.76 -13.96
C VAL A 356 -18.83 14.93 -13.12
N ASN A 357 -17.90 15.57 -12.38
CA ASN A 357 -16.99 14.86 -11.48
C ASN A 357 -17.73 14.20 -10.31
N ALA A 358 -18.70 14.90 -9.71
CA ALA A 358 -19.50 14.35 -8.62
C ALA A 358 -20.35 13.15 -9.06
N GLU A 359 -20.88 13.14 -10.28
CA GLU A 359 -21.73 12.06 -10.80
C GLU A 359 -20.95 10.81 -11.23
N THR A 360 -19.64 10.95 -11.47
CA THR A 360 -18.76 9.89 -11.98
C THR A 360 -17.83 9.29 -10.92
N ASN A 361 -17.83 9.83 -9.70
CA ASN A 361 -16.95 9.43 -8.61
C ASN A 361 -17.68 9.39 -7.27
N ILE A 362 -17.19 8.61 -6.31
CA ILE A 362 -17.75 8.54 -4.96
C ILE A 362 -17.01 9.52 -4.06
N VAL A 363 -17.74 10.44 -3.45
CA VAL A 363 -17.21 11.36 -2.42
C VAL A 363 -17.76 10.99 -1.04
N THR A 364 -17.05 11.40 0.02
CA THR A 364 -17.47 11.21 1.42
C THR A 364 -18.91 11.64 1.69
N ALA A 365 -19.36 12.75 1.10
CA ALA A 365 -20.71 13.27 1.25
C ALA A 365 -21.81 12.30 0.75
N ASP A 366 -21.52 11.46 -0.25
CA ASP A 366 -22.50 10.48 -0.74
C ASP A 366 -22.81 9.43 0.32
N LEU A 367 -21.79 9.02 1.09
CA LEU A 367 -21.86 7.96 2.10
C LEU A 367 -22.69 8.37 3.33
N ALA A 368 -23.09 9.65 3.45
CA ALA A 368 -24.11 10.06 4.41
C ALA A 368 -25.51 9.51 4.05
N THR A 369 -25.75 9.20 2.78
CA THR A 369 -27.03 8.73 2.24
C THR A 369 -27.00 7.29 1.74
N VAL A 370 -25.82 6.76 1.47
CA VAL A 370 -25.60 5.34 1.11
C VAL A 370 -25.33 4.56 2.39
N SER A 371 -25.92 3.37 2.52
CA SER A 371 -25.69 2.48 3.68
C SER A 371 -24.97 1.20 3.27
N PRO A 372 -23.64 1.21 3.06
CA PRO A 372 -22.89 0.02 2.64
C PRO A 372 -23.11 -1.15 3.60
N VAL A 373 -23.49 -2.31 3.08
CA VAL A 373 -23.79 -3.51 3.88
C VAL A 373 -22.59 -4.47 4.00
N ALA A 374 -21.59 -4.34 3.12
CA ALA A 374 -20.35 -5.11 3.18
C ALA A 374 -19.70 -4.95 4.55
N ARG A 375 -19.37 -6.07 5.22
CA ARG A 375 -18.67 -6.07 6.51
C ARG A 375 -17.24 -5.59 6.37
N MET A 376 -16.63 -5.87 5.22
CA MET A 376 -15.29 -5.47 4.91
C MET A 376 -15.22 -4.81 3.53
N VAL A 377 -14.53 -3.68 3.44
CA VAL A 377 -14.24 -2.98 2.18
C VAL A 377 -12.72 -2.82 2.04
N ILE A 378 -12.15 -3.25 0.92
CA ILE A 378 -10.72 -3.15 0.64
C ILE A 378 -10.53 -2.12 -0.48
N PHE A 379 -9.79 -1.05 -0.18
CA PHE A 379 -9.40 -0.02 -1.13
C PHE A 379 -7.97 -0.29 -1.61
N ASN A 380 -7.82 -0.71 -2.86
CA ASN A 380 -6.54 -0.60 -3.57
C ASN A 380 -6.46 0.77 -4.26
N ALA A 381 -6.43 1.81 -3.43
CA ALA A 381 -6.46 3.21 -3.86
C ALA A 381 -5.57 4.08 -2.98
N CYS A 382 -5.03 5.17 -3.55
CA CYS A 382 -4.26 6.17 -2.83
C CYS A 382 -5.14 6.84 -1.76
N TYR A 383 -4.57 7.15 -0.60
CA TYR A 383 -5.17 7.97 0.46
C TYR A 383 -6.50 7.50 1.08
N ASN A 384 -7.22 6.51 0.54
CA ASN A 384 -8.52 6.07 1.06
C ASN A 384 -8.46 5.39 2.44
N GLY A 385 -7.26 5.14 2.98
CA GLY A 385 -7.05 4.69 4.36
C GLY A 385 -6.46 5.76 5.27
N SER A 386 -6.47 7.03 4.86
CA SER A 386 -5.84 8.15 5.60
C SER A 386 -6.59 8.52 6.89
N PHE A 387 -6.61 7.59 7.85
CA PHE A 387 -7.32 7.71 9.12
C PHE A 387 -6.94 8.95 9.94
N HIS A 388 -5.79 9.57 9.66
CA HIS A 388 -5.28 10.75 10.34
C HIS A 388 -5.87 12.06 9.81
N HIS A 389 -6.63 12.02 8.71
CA HIS A 389 -7.38 13.15 8.16
C HIS A 389 -8.87 13.08 8.52
N PRO A 390 -9.52 14.22 8.84
CA PRO A 390 -10.90 14.24 9.33
C PRO A 390 -11.94 13.78 8.31
N GLU A 391 -11.76 14.15 7.04
CA GLU A 391 -12.72 13.87 5.96
C GLU A 391 -12.42 12.55 5.24
N ASN A 392 -11.64 11.65 5.85
CA ASN A 392 -11.22 10.43 5.17
C ASN A 392 -12.41 9.52 4.81
N ILE A 393 -12.40 9.00 3.58
CA ILE A 393 -13.49 8.18 3.06
C ILE A 393 -13.68 6.88 3.84
N SER A 394 -12.62 6.29 4.41
CA SER A 394 -12.75 5.09 5.25
C SER A 394 -13.64 5.31 6.48
N ALA A 395 -13.54 6.48 7.13
CA ALA A 395 -14.40 6.82 8.27
C ALA A 395 -15.86 6.96 7.85
N ALA A 396 -16.13 7.48 6.66
CA ALA A 396 -17.50 7.57 6.14
C ALA A 396 -18.15 6.19 5.93
N TYR A 397 -17.40 5.18 5.48
CA TYR A 397 -17.88 3.79 5.44
C TYR A 397 -18.09 3.20 6.84
N LEU A 398 -17.19 3.48 7.79
CA LEU A 398 -17.20 2.88 9.13
C LEU A 398 -18.27 3.49 10.06
N PHE A 399 -18.42 4.82 10.08
CA PHE A 399 -19.31 5.52 11.01
C PHE A 399 -20.66 5.91 10.38
N GLY A 400 -20.84 5.66 9.08
CA GLY A 400 -22.13 5.80 8.41
C GLY A 400 -23.19 4.78 8.86
N LYS A 401 -24.39 4.89 8.29
CA LYS A 401 -25.57 4.05 8.63
C LYS A 401 -25.46 2.59 8.15
N GLY A 402 -24.37 2.24 7.47
CA GLY A 402 -24.10 0.90 6.95
C GLY A 402 -23.63 -0.12 7.99
N GLN A 403 -23.33 -1.33 7.51
CA GLN A 403 -22.91 -2.48 8.30
C GLN A 403 -21.39 -2.73 8.30
N THR A 404 -20.62 -1.91 7.59
CA THR A 404 -19.16 -2.02 7.50
C THR A 404 -18.49 -1.94 8.87
N LEU A 405 -17.60 -2.90 9.12
CA LEU A 405 -16.81 -3.03 10.35
C LEU A 405 -15.32 -2.86 10.09
N VAL A 406 -14.88 -3.11 8.85
CA VAL A 406 -13.46 -3.05 8.48
C VAL A 406 -13.34 -2.35 7.14
N THR A 407 -12.41 -1.41 7.07
CA THR A 407 -11.88 -0.92 5.80
C THR A 407 -10.37 -1.13 5.79
N HIS A 408 -9.82 -1.64 4.68
CA HIS A 408 -8.38 -1.68 4.45
C HIS A 408 -8.03 -0.66 3.37
N GLY A 409 -7.08 0.25 3.63
CA GLY A 409 -6.69 1.29 2.67
C GLY A 409 -5.28 1.81 2.92
N ASN A 410 -4.90 2.87 2.20
CA ASN A 410 -3.55 3.43 2.24
C ASN A 410 -3.57 4.88 2.72
N THR A 411 -2.59 5.30 3.52
CA THR A 411 -2.47 6.66 4.06
C THR A 411 -1.78 7.64 3.12
N THR A 412 -1.19 7.15 2.02
CA THR A 412 -0.54 7.95 0.98
C THR A 412 -0.71 7.30 -0.41
N ASN A 413 0.02 7.79 -1.42
CA ASN A 413 0.07 7.19 -2.75
C ASN A 413 0.53 5.73 -2.70
N VAL A 414 -0.18 4.87 -3.43
CA VAL A 414 0.09 3.44 -3.54
C VAL A 414 0.31 3.07 -5.01
N LEU A 415 1.07 2.01 -5.26
CA LEU A 415 1.08 1.34 -6.55
C LEU A 415 -0.18 0.47 -6.64
N GLN A 416 -1.11 0.82 -7.52
CA GLN A 416 -2.31 0.00 -7.73
C GLN A 416 -1.98 -1.34 -8.36
N ASP A 417 -0.92 -1.41 -9.18
CA ASP A 417 -0.50 -2.62 -9.88
C ASP A 417 0.31 -3.61 -9.03
N LYS A 418 -0.14 -3.81 -7.79
CA LYS A 418 0.39 -4.81 -6.86
C LYS A 418 -0.44 -6.10 -6.91
N TRP A 419 0.01 -7.15 -6.22
CA TRP A 419 -0.78 -8.36 -6.07
C TRP A 419 -1.89 -8.17 -5.03
N THR A 420 -2.95 -7.46 -5.43
CA THR A 420 -4.07 -7.03 -4.57
C THR A 420 -4.75 -8.15 -3.79
N ILE A 421 -4.81 -9.34 -4.39
CA ILE A 421 -5.48 -10.52 -3.83
C ILE A 421 -4.55 -11.44 -3.01
N GLU A 422 -3.32 -10.99 -2.71
CA GLU A 422 -2.37 -11.77 -1.91
C GLU A 422 -3.00 -12.26 -0.60
N HIS A 423 -3.03 -13.59 -0.44
CA HIS A 423 -3.61 -14.28 0.70
C HIS A 423 -5.10 -13.93 1.00
N LEU A 424 -5.84 -13.32 0.08
CA LEU A 424 -7.23 -12.91 0.30
C LEU A 424 -8.15 -14.09 0.66
N GLY A 425 -7.86 -15.28 0.14
CA GLY A 425 -8.56 -16.52 0.47
C GLY A 425 -8.52 -16.90 1.96
N LEU A 426 -7.61 -16.32 2.76
CA LEU A 426 -7.62 -16.50 4.21
C LEU A 426 -8.89 -15.93 4.86
N LEU A 427 -9.43 -14.81 4.36
CA LEU A 427 -10.69 -14.25 4.85
C LEU A 427 -11.84 -15.24 4.63
N TYR A 428 -11.88 -15.88 3.45
CA TYR A 428 -12.85 -16.92 3.11
C TYR A 428 -12.71 -18.18 3.97
N ARG A 429 -11.49 -18.51 4.40
CA ARG A 429 -11.21 -19.57 5.40
C ARG A 429 -11.51 -19.14 6.84
N GLY A 430 -12.01 -17.92 7.04
CA GLY A 430 -12.38 -17.37 8.34
C GLY A 430 -11.20 -16.90 9.19
N ALA A 431 -10.07 -16.54 8.57
CA ALA A 431 -9.04 -15.76 9.25
C ALA A 431 -9.58 -14.38 9.63
N ARG A 432 -9.06 -13.82 10.72
CA ARG A 432 -9.38 -12.44 11.11
C ARG A 432 -8.78 -11.44 10.14
N ALA A 433 -9.47 -10.31 9.94
CA ALA A 433 -9.04 -9.27 9.04
C ALA A 433 -7.62 -8.77 9.37
N GLY A 434 -7.31 -8.60 10.66
CA GLY A 434 -5.95 -8.25 11.10
C GLY A 434 -4.90 -9.31 10.77
N GLN A 435 -5.24 -10.59 10.92
CA GLN A 435 -4.33 -11.71 10.60
C GLN A 435 -3.99 -11.77 9.10
N TRP A 436 -4.96 -11.47 8.25
CA TRP A 436 -4.72 -11.31 6.81
C TRP A 436 -3.89 -10.06 6.51
N SER A 437 -4.29 -8.90 7.04
CA SER A 437 -3.62 -7.62 6.76
C SER A 437 -2.14 -7.64 7.10
N ARG A 438 -1.75 -8.21 8.25
CA ARG A 438 -0.35 -8.20 8.68
C ARG A 438 0.60 -8.94 7.73
N LEU A 439 0.11 -9.91 6.94
CA LEU A 439 0.91 -10.61 5.93
C LEU A 439 1.24 -9.72 4.73
N ASN A 440 0.43 -8.68 4.51
CA ASN A 440 0.45 -7.83 3.33
C ASN A 440 0.78 -6.37 3.67
N ASN A 441 1.26 -6.11 4.89
CA ASN A 441 1.48 -4.76 5.37
C ASN A 441 2.60 -4.05 4.59
N THR A 442 2.30 -2.81 4.20
CA THR A 442 3.28 -1.82 3.75
C THR A 442 3.30 -0.66 4.74
N LEU A 443 4.17 0.33 4.53
CA LEU A 443 4.27 1.44 5.48
C LEU A 443 2.99 2.28 5.48
N GLU A 444 2.37 2.44 4.33
CA GLU A 444 1.15 3.20 4.12
C GLU A 444 -0.14 2.40 4.36
N SER A 445 -0.08 1.06 4.44
CA SER A 445 -1.29 0.26 4.60
C SER A 445 -1.89 0.39 6.00
N SER A 446 -3.21 0.48 6.06
CA SER A 446 -3.97 0.68 7.28
C SER A 446 -5.22 -0.19 7.27
N LEU A 447 -5.54 -0.76 8.44
CA LEU A 447 -6.81 -1.38 8.71
C LEU A 447 -7.56 -0.47 9.67
N ASN A 448 -8.63 0.15 9.18
CA ASN A 448 -9.50 1.01 9.97
C ASN A 448 -10.75 0.23 10.35
N GLY A 449 -11.23 0.39 11.58
CA GLY A 449 -12.31 -0.42 12.16
C GLY A 449 -11.78 -1.58 13.02
N ASP A 450 -12.52 -2.68 13.03
CA ASP A 450 -12.33 -3.79 13.96
C ASP A 450 -11.48 -4.93 13.37
N PRO A 451 -10.18 -5.04 13.71
CA PRO A 451 -9.28 -6.02 13.10
C PRO A 451 -9.61 -7.46 13.50
N THR A 452 -10.46 -7.67 14.51
CA THR A 452 -10.83 -9.00 15.00
C THR A 452 -12.01 -9.59 14.24
N TRP A 453 -12.64 -8.85 13.32
CA TRP A 453 -13.69 -9.39 12.46
C TRP A 453 -13.17 -10.58 11.66
N ARG A 454 -13.98 -11.64 11.58
CA ARG A 454 -13.76 -12.79 10.72
C ARG A 454 -15.09 -13.27 10.16
N PHE A 455 -15.04 -13.78 8.94
CA PHE A 455 -16.16 -14.53 8.38
C PHE A 455 -16.21 -15.93 9.00
N GLN A 456 -17.41 -16.49 9.10
CA GLN A 456 -17.59 -17.84 9.59
C GLN A 456 -17.15 -18.84 8.52
N ALA A 457 -16.28 -19.77 8.92
CA ALA A 457 -15.88 -20.90 8.10
C ALA A 457 -15.53 -22.10 8.98
N ALA A 458 -15.69 -23.31 8.42
CA ALA A 458 -15.25 -24.52 9.08
C ALA A 458 -13.72 -24.48 9.34
N GLY A 459 -13.30 -24.81 10.56
CA GLY A 459 -11.88 -24.78 10.93
C GLY A 459 -11.32 -23.38 11.24
N SER A 460 -12.12 -22.31 11.16
CA SER A 460 -11.69 -20.92 11.45
C SER A 460 -10.97 -20.77 12.80
N GLY A 461 -11.45 -21.44 13.86
CA GLY A 461 -10.79 -21.40 15.18
C GLY A 461 -9.38 -22.03 15.16
N THR A 462 -9.19 -23.13 14.45
CA THR A 462 -7.88 -23.79 14.29
C THR A 462 -6.94 -22.94 13.45
N LEU A 463 -7.44 -22.38 12.34
CA LEU A 463 -6.66 -21.47 11.48
C LEU A 463 -6.16 -20.25 12.27
N ASN A 464 -7.05 -19.59 13.02
CA ASN A 464 -6.69 -18.42 13.80
C ASN A 464 -5.70 -18.73 14.93
N LYS A 465 -5.78 -19.91 15.55
CA LYS A 465 -4.76 -20.39 16.51
C LYS A 465 -3.41 -20.64 15.84
N LEU A 466 -3.41 -21.24 14.65
CA LEU A 466 -2.19 -21.46 13.87
C LEU A 466 -1.54 -20.12 13.46
N LEU A 467 -2.35 -19.12 13.11
CA LEU A 467 -1.90 -17.77 12.77
C LEU A 467 -1.47 -16.97 14.02
N ALA A 468 -1.97 -17.25 15.22
CA ALA A 468 -1.61 -16.46 16.41
C ALA A 468 -0.10 -16.46 16.71
N GLY A 469 0.63 -17.51 16.32
CA GLY A 469 2.08 -17.62 16.50
C GLY A 469 2.84 -17.87 15.18
N PRO A 470 4.18 -17.96 15.25
CA PRO A 470 5.01 -18.26 14.08
C PRO A 470 4.85 -19.69 13.55
N GLY A 471 4.35 -20.63 14.39
CA GLY A 471 4.32 -22.06 14.10
C GLY A 471 5.72 -22.68 14.02
N THR A 472 5.79 -23.99 13.81
CA THR A 472 7.06 -24.71 13.57
C THR A 472 7.22 -25.07 12.10
N VAL A 473 8.44 -25.41 11.69
CA VAL A 473 8.70 -25.94 10.33
C VAL A 473 7.81 -27.15 10.03
N ALA A 474 7.62 -28.06 10.99
CA ALA A 474 6.81 -29.26 10.80
C ALA A 474 5.32 -28.93 10.61
N ASP A 475 4.81 -27.92 11.35
CA ASP A 475 3.41 -27.48 11.21
C ASP A 475 3.13 -26.97 9.79
N TRP A 476 4.04 -26.16 9.25
CA TRP A 476 3.89 -25.57 7.92
C TRP A 476 4.20 -26.55 6.80
N GLU A 477 5.16 -27.47 6.96
CA GLU A 477 5.35 -28.57 6.02
C GLU A 477 4.08 -29.43 5.92
N LYS A 478 3.39 -29.68 7.03
CA LYS A 478 2.08 -30.35 7.02
C LYS A 478 1.01 -29.55 6.28
N GLN A 479 0.96 -28.22 6.44
CA GLN A 479 0.01 -27.38 5.69
C GLN A 479 0.33 -27.36 4.19
N LEU A 480 1.61 -27.36 3.84
CA LEU A 480 2.10 -27.30 2.46
C LEU A 480 1.72 -28.54 1.63
N LEU A 481 1.53 -29.70 2.29
CA LEU A 481 1.10 -30.95 1.65
C LEU A 481 -0.42 -31.02 1.41
N GLN A 482 -1.20 -30.06 1.91
CA GLN A 482 -2.64 -30.04 1.66
C GLN A 482 -2.93 -29.65 0.20
N ASN A 483 -3.99 -30.22 -0.36
CA ASN A 483 -4.52 -29.81 -1.66
C ASN A 483 -5.39 -28.55 -1.54
N ASP A 484 -4.79 -27.46 -1.07
CA ASP A 484 -5.46 -26.18 -0.83
C ASP A 484 -4.52 -25.02 -1.19
N PRO A 485 -4.78 -24.26 -2.27
CA PRO A 485 -3.89 -23.17 -2.71
C PRO A 485 -3.70 -22.09 -1.65
N VAL A 486 -4.72 -21.83 -0.82
CA VAL A 486 -4.66 -20.83 0.25
C VAL A 486 -3.66 -21.27 1.32
N MET A 487 -3.74 -22.52 1.76
CA MET A 487 -2.86 -23.06 2.80
C MET A 487 -1.45 -23.34 2.27
N GLN A 488 -1.30 -23.80 1.03
CA GLN A 488 0.01 -23.95 0.39
C GLN A 488 0.76 -22.62 0.33
N SER A 489 0.11 -21.56 -0.15
CA SER A 489 0.72 -20.23 -0.26
C SER A 489 1.11 -19.68 1.11
N LEU A 490 0.24 -19.79 2.11
CA LEU A 490 0.56 -19.39 3.49
C LEU A 490 1.74 -20.21 4.06
N ALA A 491 1.77 -21.51 3.80
CA ALA A 491 2.85 -22.38 4.27
C ALA A 491 4.20 -22.03 3.62
N LEU A 492 4.23 -21.73 2.31
CA LEU A 492 5.44 -21.25 1.63
C LEU A 492 5.95 -19.95 2.26
N ARG A 493 5.06 -18.98 2.53
CA ARG A 493 5.39 -17.74 3.24
C ARG A 493 6.03 -18.00 4.60
N LYS A 494 5.39 -18.83 5.41
CA LYS A 494 5.82 -19.12 6.79
C LYS A 494 7.10 -19.94 6.85
N LEU A 495 7.26 -20.91 5.95
CA LEU A 495 8.52 -21.64 5.81
C LEU A 495 9.65 -20.74 5.32
N PHE A 496 9.36 -19.75 4.46
CA PHE A 496 10.36 -18.76 4.06
C PHE A 496 10.81 -17.88 5.24
N GLU A 497 9.86 -17.45 6.09
CA GLU A 497 10.18 -16.72 7.33
C GLU A 497 11.08 -17.54 8.28
N LEU A 498 10.84 -18.85 8.37
CA LEU A 498 11.57 -19.76 9.27
C LEU A 498 12.92 -20.26 8.71
N LYS A 499 12.99 -20.57 7.41
CA LYS A 499 14.16 -21.17 6.75
C LYS A 499 15.03 -20.16 6.00
N GLY A 500 14.54 -18.94 5.77
CA GLY A 500 15.21 -17.95 4.94
C GLY A 500 15.48 -18.49 3.54
N LYS A 501 16.70 -18.26 3.02
CA LYS A 501 17.09 -18.68 1.66
C LYS A 501 17.09 -20.19 1.43
N ALA A 502 17.17 -21.00 2.49
CA ALA A 502 17.24 -22.46 2.37
C ALA A 502 15.98 -23.10 1.78
N ILE A 503 14.85 -22.38 1.75
CA ILE A 503 13.62 -22.87 1.12
C ILE A 503 13.65 -22.79 -0.42
N SER A 504 14.60 -22.07 -1.03
CA SER A 504 14.61 -21.78 -2.47
C SER A 504 14.32 -22.99 -3.39
N PRO A 505 14.91 -24.19 -3.16
CA PRO A 505 14.59 -25.37 -3.96
C PRO A 505 13.12 -25.82 -3.85
N VAL A 506 12.51 -25.68 -2.67
CA VAL A 506 11.09 -26.00 -2.44
C VAL A 506 10.20 -24.99 -3.17
N LEU A 507 10.54 -23.71 -3.15
CA LEU A 507 9.78 -22.69 -3.89
C LEU A 507 9.78 -22.97 -5.39
N ARG A 508 10.95 -23.28 -5.96
CA ARG A 508 11.06 -23.64 -7.37
C ARG A 508 10.23 -24.88 -7.70
N LYS A 509 10.33 -25.93 -6.88
CA LYS A 509 9.54 -27.15 -7.04
C LYS A 509 8.04 -26.81 -7.12
N TYR A 510 7.53 -26.04 -6.18
CA TYR A 510 6.11 -25.66 -6.17
C TYR A 510 5.74 -24.78 -7.35
N TYR A 511 6.62 -23.86 -7.79
CA TYR A 511 6.39 -23.09 -9.01
C TYR A 511 6.26 -24.01 -10.24
N GLU A 512 7.13 -25.01 -10.39
CA GLU A 512 7.17 -25.89 -11.57
C GLU A 512 6.07 -26.95 -11.58
N GLU A 513 5.66 -27.45 -10.42
CA GLU A 513 4.78 -28.64 -10.31
C GLU A 513 3.32 -28.32 -9.96
N THR A 514 3.01 -27.18 -9.32
CA THR A 514 1.64 -26.90 -8.88
C THR A 514 0.75 -26.38 -10.00
N GLU A 515 -0.49 -26.86 -10.03
CA GLU A 515 -1.51 -26.37 -10.96
C GLU A 515 -2.07 -25.00 -10.53
N TYR A 516 -1.91 -24.63 -9.25
CA TYR A 516 -2.49 -23.43 -8.65
C TYR A 516 -1.73 -22.15 -9.00
N ARG A 517 -2.43 -21.22 -9.66
CA ARG A 517 -1.89 -19.91 -10.07
C ARG A 517 -1.46 -19.08 -8.86
N HIS A 518 -2.25 -19.11 -7.78
CA HIS A 518 -1.94 -18.38 -6.56
C HIS A 518 -0.67 -18.90 -5.89
N THR A 519 -0.50 -20.24 -5.83
CA THR A 519 0.70 -20.87 -5.25
C THR A 519 1.95 -20.58 -6.10
N ARG A 520 1.85 -20.62 -7.43
CA ARG A 520 2.97 -20.23 -8.32
C ARG A 520 3.37 -18.77 -8.13
N MET A 521 2.40 -17.85 -8.01
CA MET A 521 2.66 -16.43 -7.79
C MET A 521 3.40 -16.19 -6.46
N GLU A 522 2.97 -16.85 -5.37
CA GLU A 522 3.67 -16.78 -4.08
C GLU A 522 5.10 -17.34 -4.17
N ALA A 523 5.26 -18.50 -4.80
CA ALA A 523 6.58 -19.11 -5.00
C ALA A 523 7.52 -18.20 -5.79
N LEU A 524 7.04 -17.59 -6.89
CA LEU A 524 7.80 -16.64 -7.68
C LEU A 524 8.18 -15.40 -6.87
N LYS A 525 7.25 -14.82 -6.11
CA LYS A 525 7.51 -13.66 -5.25
C LYS A 525 8.60 -13.95 -4.21
N LEU A 526 8.53 -15.10 -3.57
CA LEU A 526 9.54 -15.53 -2.59
C LEU A 526 10.89 -15.83 -3.24
N LEU A 527 10.92 -16.45 -4.42
CA LEU A 527 12.15 -16.67 -5.20
C LEU A 527 12.80 -15.35 -5.59
N ALA A 528 12.02 -14.40 -6.13
CA ALA A 528 12.51 -13.08 -6.50
C ALA A 528 13.11 -12.35 -5.29
N ARG A 529 12.51 -12.50 -4.10
CA ARG A 529 13.07 -11.95 -2.85
C ARG A 529 14.41 -12.57 -2.46
N ILE A 530 14.66 -13.84 -2.80
CA ILE A 530 15.94 -14.51 -2.56
C ILE A 530 16.99 -14.06 -3.58
N GLY A 531 16.60 -13.98 -4.86
CA GLY A 531 17.46 -13.54 -5.96
C GLY A 531 18.63 -14.47 -6.27
N ASP A 532 18.47 -15.78 -6.03
CA ASP A 532 19.51 -16.78 -6.30
C ASP A 532 19.37 -17.41 -7.70
N THR A 533 20.17 -18.45 -7.96
CA THR A 533 20.14 -19.17 -9.24
C THR A 533 18.82 -19.88 -9.51
N GLN A 534 18.03 -20.22 -8.48
CA GLN A 534 16.71 -20.83 -8.65
C GLN A 534 15.71 -19.78 -9.17
N TYR A 535 15.76 -18.55 -8.64
CA TYR A 535 14.98 -17.45 -9.20
C TYR A 535 15.34 -17.21 -10.67
N VAL A 536 16.63 -17.14 -10.99
CA VAL A 536 17.08 -16.92 -12.38
C VAL A 536 16.60 -18.04 -13.32
N ALA A 537 16.54 -19.28 -12.85
CA ALA A 537 16.01 -20.41 -13.62
C ALA A 537 14.50 -20.29 -13.88
N VAL A 538 13.74 -19.79 -12.90
CA VAL A 538 12.27 -19.68 -12.97
C VAL A 538 11.80 -18.42 -13.69
N ALA A 539 12.47 -17.28 -13.50
CA ALA A 539 12.02 -15.98 -14.02
C ALA A 539 11.78 -16.00 -15.54
N GLY A 540 12.65 -16.66 -16.29
CA GLY A 540 12.48 -16.82 -17.73
C GLY A 540 11.24 -17.61 -18.12
N ALA A 541 10.99 -18.74 -17.43
CA ALA A 541 9.78 -19.55 -17.65
C ALA A 541 8.51 -18.79 -17.24
N ALA A 542 8.57 -17.96 -16.20
CA ALA A 542 7.45 -17.17 -15.72
C ALA A 542 6.95 -16.11 -16.71
N LEU A 543 7.77 -15.68 -17.68
CA LEU A 543 7.30 -14.82 -18.77
C LEU A 543 6.26 -15.51 -19.68
N PHE A 544 6.15 -16.84 -19.60
CA PHE A 544 5.23 -17.66 -20.40
C PHE A 544 4.25 -18.45 -19.52
N ASP A 545 4.12 -18.11 -18.23
CA ASP A 545 3.10 -18.73 -17.37
C ASP A 545 1.70 -18.44 -17.91
N PRO A 546 0.73 -19.36 -17.83
CA PRO A 546 -0.64 -19.10 -18.25
C PRO A 546 -1.31 -17.93 -17.50
N TYR A 547 -0.86 -17.59 -16.29
CA TYR A 547 -1.37 -16.47 -15.51
C TYR A 547 -0.64 -15.14 -15.81
N GLU A 548 -1.40 -14.14 -16.29
CA GLU A 548 -0.92 -12.82 -16.70
C GLU A 548 -0.12 -12.11 -15.60
N LEU A 549 -0.60 -12.14 -14.36
CA LEU A 549 0.10 -11.45 -13.28
C LEU A 549 1.50 -12.04 -13.05
N ILE A 550 1.67 -13.36 -13.20
CA ILE A 550 2.98 -14.01 -13.13
C ILE A 550 3.88 -13.51 -14.26
N ARG A 551 3.37 -13.48 -15.51
CA ARG A 551 4.14 -12.95 -16.65
C ARG A 551 4.58 -11.51 -16.43
N ARG A 552 3.64 -10.65 -16.05
CA ARG A 552 3.88 -9.24 -15.77
C ARG A 552 4.86 -9.01 -14.64
N LYS A 553 4.68 -9.69 -13.50
CA LYS A 553 5.59 -9.55 -12.34
C LYS A 553 6.97 -10.12 -12.65
N SER A 554 7.05 -11.19 -13.45
CA SER A 554 8.34 -11.68 -13.94
C SER A 554 9.05 -10.63 -14.79
N ALA A 555 8.36 -10.00 -15.76
CA ALA A 555 8.93 -8.94 -16.58
C ALA A 555 9.41 -7.74 -15.72
N GLU A 556 8.61 -7.31 -14.75
CA GLU A 556 8.97 -6.23 -13.81
C GLU A 556 10.22 -6.57 -13.00
N TRP A 557 10.29 -7.79 -12.45
CA TRP A 557 11.40 -8.20 -11.58
C TRP A 557 12.67 -8.55 -12.36
N ILE A 558 12.54 -9.06 -13.59
CA ILE A 558 13.65 -9.19 -14.55
C ILE A 558 14.25 -7.82 -14.84
N ALA A 559 13.41 -6.80 -15.09
CA ALA A 559 13.86 -5.44 -15.33
C ALA A 559 14.69 -4.90 -14.15
N LYS A 560 14.22 -5.13 -12.92
CA LYS A 560 14.93 -4.75 -11.68
C LYS A 560 16.18 -5.59 -11.41
N ALA A 561 16.27 -6.79 -11.98
CA ALA A 561 17.43 -7.66 -11.84
C ALA A 561 18.55 -7.30 -12.83
N GLY A 562 18.18 -6.90 -14.05
CA GLY A 562 19.09 -6.36 -15.06
C GLY A 562 19.90 -7.39 -15.84
N HIS A 563 19.67 -8.68 -15.66
CA HIS A 563 20.48 -9.70 -16.36
C HIS A 563 20.19 -9.72 -17.86
N HIS A 564 21.22 -9.48 -18.70
CA HIS A 564 21.10 -9.45 -20.16
C HIS A 564 20.46 -10.72 -20.76
N ARG A 565 20.59 -11.86 -20.07
CA ARG A 565 20.12 -13.16 -20.57
C ARG A 565 18.61 -13.21 -20.80
N PHE A 566 17.86 -12.28 -20.21
CA PHE A 566 16.42 -12.19 -20.35
C PHE A 566 15.96 -11.38 -21.55
N ALA A 567 16.83 -10.61 -22.22
CA ALA A 567 16.49 -9.85 -23.42
C ALA A 567 15.78 -10.71 -24.50
N PRO A 568 16.31 -11.88 -24.91
CA PRO A 568 15.61 -12.74 -25.88
C PRO A 568 14.27 -13.26 -25.37
N LEU A 569 14.14 -13.55 -24.06
CA LEU A 569 12.90 -14.06 -23.49
C LEU A 569 11.82 -12.98 -23.39
N LEU A 570 12.18 -11.75 -23.04
CA LEU A 570 11.26 -10.61 -23.04
C LEU A 570 10.76 -10.29 -24.45
N ILE A 571 11.67 -10.24 -25.43
CA ILE A 571 11.29 -9.98 -26.83
C ILE A 571 10.37 -11.10 -27.35
N ASN A 572 10.66 -12.37 -27.00
CA ASN A 572 9.78 -13.48 -27.35
C ASN A 572 8.42 -13.39 -26.65
N ALA A 573 8.35 -12.93 -25.40
CA ALA A 573 7.08 -12.70 -24.71
C ALA A 573 6.24 -11.61 -25.38
N LEU A 574 6.87 -10.52 -25.86
CA LEU A 574 6.19 -9.48 -26.65
C LEU A 574 5.62 -10.01 -27.99
N LEU A 575 6.31 -10.97 -28.60
CA LEU A 575 5.86 -11.64 -29.83
C LEU A 575 4.73 -12.65 -29.57
N ALA A 576 4.83 -13.40 -28.48
CA ALA A 576 3.91 -14.48 -28.15
C ALA A 576 2.57 -13.99 -27.58
N HIS A 577 2.57 -12.85 -26.90
CA HIS A 577 1.40 -12.31 -26.19
C HIS A 577 1.08 -10.85 -26.57
N PRO A 578 0.93 -10.50 -27.86
CA PRO A 578 0.61 -9.12 -28.27
C PRO A 578 -0.75 -8.64 -27.76
N GLU A 579 -1.66 -9.55 -27.41
CA GLU A 579 -2.96 -9.27 -26.80
C GLU A 579 -2.87 -8.85 -25.32
N ASP A 580 -1.77 -9.18 -24.65
CA ASP A 580 -1.58 -8.89 -23.23
C ASP A 580 -0.96 -7.49 -23.07
N ALA A 581 -1.83 -6.48 -23.01
CA ALA A 581 -1.41 -5.08 -22.98
C ALA A 581 -0.53 -4.72 -21.77
N ARG A 582 -0.78 -5.32 -20.59
CA ARG A 582 0.00 -5.02 -19.38
C ARG A 582 1.34 -5.73 -19.37
N LEU A 583 1.41 -6.99 -19.83
CA LEU A 583 2.68 -7.65 -20.08
C LEU A 583 3.48 -6.89 -21.13
N SER A 584 2.86 -6.52 -22.25
CA SER A 584 3.53 -5.83 -23.36
C SER A 584 4.13 -4.49 -22.92
N TRP A 585 3.37 -3.70 -22.17
CA TRP A 585 3.88 -2.46 -21.58
C TRP A 585 5.04 -2.71 -20.60
N THR A 586 4.92 -3.70 -19.73
CA THR A 586 5.93 -3.98 -18.69
C THR A 586 7.21 -4.57 -19.28
N ALA A 587 7.09 -5.54 -20.19
CA ALA A 587 8.21 -6.16 -20.89
C ALA A 587 8.91 -5.18 -21.84
N GLY A 588 8.14 -4.32 -22.54
CA GLY A 588 8.71 -3.24 -23.34
C GLY A 588 9.56 -2.29 -22.49
N ARG A 589 9.04 -1.83 -21.35
CA ARG A 589 9.81 -1.01 -20.40
C ARG A 589 11.01 -1.73 -19.77
N ALA A 590 10.94 -3.06 -19.65
CA ALA A 590 12.06 -3.84 -19.14
C ALA A 590 13.27 -3.76 -20.09
N LEU A 591 13.05 -3.71 -21.40
CA LEU A 591 14.11 -3.59 -22.41
C LEU A 591 14.90 -2.26 -22.24
N ASP A 592 14.25 -1.20 -21.77
CA ASP A 592 14.90 0.10 -21.51
C ASP A 592 16.01 0.03 -20.43
N LEU A 593 15.95 -1.00 -19.58
CA LEU A 593 16.82 -1.16 -18.40
C LEU A 593 17.84 -2.30 -18.53
N LEU A 594 17.70 -3.16 -19.54
CA LEU A 594 18.66 -4.22 -19.83
C LEU A 594 19.91 -3.67 -20.54
N ASP A 595 20.86 -4.57 -20.79
CA ASP A 595 22.04 -4.26 -21.61
C ASP A 595 21.60 -3.89 -23.03
N TRP A 596 21.76 -2.62 -23.40
CA TRP A 596 21.24 -2.07 -24.65
C TRP A 596 21.91 -2.70 -25.88
N ASP A 597 23.23 -2.87 -25.85
CA ASP A 597 23.99 -3.42 -26.98
C ASP A 597 23.61 -4.90 -27.22
N ASN A 598 23.50 -5.68 -26.14
CA ASN A 598 23.00 -7.05 -26.21
C ASN A 598 21.56 -7.10 -26.74
N THR A 599 20.69 -6.22 -26.26
CA THR A 599 19.29 -6.17 -26.69
C THR A 599 19.16 -5.84 -28.18
N LEU A 600 19.96 -4.88 -28.68
CA LEU A 600 20.02 -4.54 -30.11
C LEU A 600 20.51 -5.72 -30.96
N GLN A 601 21.55 -6.43 -30.52
CA GLN A 601 22.04 -7.64 -31.20
C GLN A 601 20.98 -8.74 -31.27
N VAL A 602 20.20 -8.93 -30.20
CA VAL A 602 19.09 -9.87 -30.20
C VAL A 602 18.02 -9.45 -31.21
N LEU A 603 17.64 -8.16 -31.25
CA LEU A 603 16.68 -7.64 -32.22
C LEU A 603 17.16 -7.78 -33.68
N ASP A 604 18.46 -7.58 -33.94
CA ASP A 604 19.07 -7.82 -35.26
C ASP A 604 18.91 -9.29 -35.68
N SER A 605 19.13 -10.23 -34.76
CA SER A 605 19.05 -11.66 -35.04
C SER A 605 17.62 -12.16 -35.36
N LEU A 606 16.59 -11.42 -34.95
CA LEU A 606 15.19 -11.83 -35.08
C LEU A 606 14.54 -11.41 -36.42
N GLN A 607 15.20 -10.58 -37.23
CA GLN A 607 14.59 -9.97 -38.41
C GLN A 607 14.03 -10.97 -39.43
N SER A 608 14.70 -12.10 -39.63
CA SER A 608 14.21 -13.18 -40.51
C SER A 608 13.14 -14.07 -39.85
N THR A 609 13.16 -14.17 -38.52
CA THR A 609 12.29 -15.06 -37.72
C THR A 609 10.88 -14.52 -37.50
N VAL A 610 10.67 -13.21 -37.65
CA VAL A 610 9.36 -12.55 -37.49
C VAL A 610 8.65 -12.27 -38.82
N SER A 611 9.09 -12.88 -39.92
CA SER A 611 8.51 -12.66 -41.27
C SER A 611 7.04 -13.04 -41.40
N TRP A 612 6.53 -13.89 -40.52
CA TRP A 612 5.11 -14.25 -40.42
C TRP A 612 4.24 -13.14 -39.82
N ARG A 613 4.84 -12.21 -39.07
CA ARG A 613 4.14 -11.07 -38.47
C ARG A 613 3.95 -9.98 -39.52
N TYR A 614 2.70 -9.52 -39.67
CA TYR A 614 2.30 -8.55 -40.70
C TYR A 614 3.17 -7.28 -40.73
N ASP A 615 3.44 -6.70 -39.56
CA ASP A 615 4.23 -5.49 -39.34
C ASP A 615 5.65 -5.79 -38.81
N GLY A 616 6.17 -7.02 -38.98
CA GLY A 616 7.41 -7.50 -38.36
C GLY A 616 8.62 -6.56 -38.51
N PRO A 617 8.97 -6.09 -39.72
CA PRO A 617 10.07 -5.14 -39.91
C PRO A 617 9.87 -3.81 -39.18
N GLN A 618 8.65 -3.26 -39.20
CA GLN A 618 8.32 -2.01 -38.50
C GLN A 618 8.38 -2.21 -36.99
N TRP A 619 7.83 -3.31 -36.49
CA TRP A 619 7.83 -3.66 -35.07
C TRP A 619 9.26 -3.81 -34.51
N ILE A 620 10.16 -4.49 -35.22
CA ILE A 620 11.59 -4.55 -34.83
C ILE A 620 12.21 -3.15 -34.84
N SER A 621 11.95 -2.36 -35.88
CA SER A 621 12.51 -1.00 -35.99
C SER A 621 12.09 -0.12 -34.81
N GLN A 622 10.82 -0.19 -34.41
CA GLN A 622 10.28 0.56 -33.26
C GLN A 622 10.93 0.12 -31.94
N LEU A 623 11.14 -1.18 -31.73
CA LEU A 623 11.84 -1.65 -30.52
C LEU A 623 13.31 -1.22 -30.50
N LYS A 624 13.99 -1.22 -31.64
CA LYS A 624 15.37 -0.72 -31.73
C LYS A 624 15.45 0.76 -31.40
N GLU A 625 14.57 1.57 -31.97
CA GLU A 625 14.47 3.02 -31.69
C GLU A 625 14.22 3.25 -30.19
N GLN A 626 13.27 2.53 -29.58
CA GLN A 626 13.01 2.62 -28.15
C GLN A 626 14.26 2.31 -27.30
N VAL A 627 14.98 1.22 -27.61
CA VAL A 627 16.19 0.81 -26.87
C VAL A 627 17.32 1.84 -27.03
N GLN A 628 17.47 2.41 -28.24
CA GLN A 628 18.45 3.47 -28.52
C GLN A 628 18.12 4.76 -27.76
N ASP A 629 16.85 5.18 -27.76
CA ASP A 629 16.38 6.34 -27.00
C ASP A 629 16.55 6.15 -25.49
N ALA A 630 16.28 4.95 -24.99
CA ALA A 630 16.51 4.59 -23.59
C ALA A 630 17.99 4.69 -23.23
N GLN A 631 18.90 4.17 -24.07
CA GLN A 631 20.34 4.28 -23.89
C GLN A 631 20.79 5.75 -23.88
N LEU A 632 20.31 6.56 -24.82
CA LEU A 632 20.61 7.98 -24.90
C LEU A 632 20.16 8.74 -23.65
N SER A 633 18.92 8.52 -23.22
CA SER A 633 18.35 9.14 -22.01
C SER A 633 19.12 8.76 -20.74
N ALA A 634 19.53 7.49 -20.62
CA ALA A 634 20.34 6.99 -19.51
C ALA A 634 21.73 7.64 -19.49
N ARG A 635 22.39 7.74 -20.66
CA ARG A 635 23.70 8.40 -20.79
C ARG A 635 23.65 9.90 -20.52
N GLN A 636 22.59 10.59 -20.97
CA GLN A 636 22.36 12.00 -20.62
C GLN A 636 22.15 12.18 -19.12
N THR A 637 21.41 11.28 -18.48
CA THR A 637 21.21 11.28 -17.02
C THR A 637 22.54 11.11 -16.30
N LEU A 638 23.37 10.15 -16.71
CA LEU A 638 24.71 9.94 -16.15
C LEU A 638 25.62 11.16 -16.33
N ALA A 639 25.64 11.76 -17.52
CA ALA A 639 26.45 12.93 -17.81
C ALA A 639 26.15 14.09 -16.86
N VAL A 640 24.87 14.36 -16.58
CA VAL A 640 24.49 15.40 -15.60
C VAL A 640 24.91 15.01 -14.18
N ILE A 641 24.79 13.74 -13.78
CA ILE A 641 25.18 13.28 -12.43
C ILE A 641 26.70 13.46 -12.22
N LEU A 642 27.51 13.16 -13.23
CA LEU A 642 28.97 13.19 -13.15
C LEU A 642 29.59 14.56 -13.46
N ASP A 643 28.85 15.51 -14.05
CA ASP A 643 29.38 16.84 -14.37
C ASP A 643 29.67 17.66 -13.09
N PRO A 644 30.94 17.99 -12.79
CA PRO A 644 31.29 18.79 -11.62
C PRO A 644 30.80 20.24 -11.72
N ASN A 645 30.48 20.74 -12.93
CA ASN A 645 29.98 22.10 -13.14
C ASN A 645 28.44 22.18 -13.10
N ALA A 646 27.74 21.05 -13.10
CA ALA A 646 26.29 21.03 -12.99
C ALA A 646 25.85 21.46 -11.58
N LYS A 647 24.72 22.18 -11.51
CA LYS A 647 24.11 22.58 -10.24
C LYS A 647 23.79 21.36 -9.39
N GLU A 648 24.11 21.43 -8.10
CA GLU A 648 23.86 20.34 -7.14
C GLU A 648 22.42 19.81 -7.19
N GLU A 649 21.42 20.70 -7.21
CA GLU A 649 20.01 20.32 -7.29
C GLU A 649 19.70 19.52 -8.56
N ALA A 650 20.27 19.90 -9.72
CA ALA A 650 20.07 19.19 -10.97
C ALA A 650 20.67 17.77 -10.92
N ARG A 651 21.86 17.62 -10.31
CA ARG A 651 22.51 16.33 -10.07
C ARG A 651 21.64 15.43 -9.19
N ILE A 652 21.15 15.97 -8.07
CA ILE A 652 20.27 15.26 -7.13
C ILE A 652 18.94 14.84 -7.80
N GLN A 653 18.33 15.72 -8.59
CA GLN A 653 17.09 15.40 -9.33
C GLN A 653 17.31 14.21 -10.28
N ARG A 654 18.45 14.16 -10.98
CA ARG A 654 18.82 13.04 -11.86
C ARG A 654 19.10 11.76 -11.09
N ILE A 655 19.81 11.83 -9.96
CA ILE A 655 20.04 10.69 -9.06
C ILE A 655 18.71 10.08 -8.60
N ARG A 656 17.71 10.89 -8.26
CA ARG A 656 16.41 10.40 -7.79
C ARG A 656 15.62 9.63 -8.84
N LEU A 657 15.89 9.85 -10.14
CA LEU A 657 15.30 9.03 -11.21
C LEU A 657 15.75 7.57 -11.12
N LEU A 658 16.95 7.30 -10.58
CA LEU A 658 17.51 5.96 -10.45
C LEU A 658 16.69 5.07 -9.50
N ARG A 659 15.84 5.65 -8.64
CA ARG A 659 14.89 4.91 -7.78
C ARG A 659 13.83 4.14 -8.58
N ASN A 660 13.56 4.58 -9.81
CA ASN A 660 12.59 3.97 -10.73
C ASN A 660 13.26 3.41 -11.99
N MET A 661 14.32 4.06 -12.46
CA MET A 661 15.11 3.66 -13.63
C MET A 661 16.45 3.09 -13.16
N THR A 662 16.47 1.81 -12.78
CA THR A 662 17.65 1.15 -12.27
C THR A 662 18.64 0.83 -13.39
N TYR A 663 19.35 1.82 -13.92
CA TYR A 663 20.30 1.66 -15.02
C TYR A 663 21.52 0.82 -14.62
N HIS A 664 21.36 -0.51 -14.61
CA HIS A 664 22.33 -1.46 -14.08
C HIS A 664 23.70 -1.39 -14.77
N ALA A 665 23.71 -1.17 -16.08
CA ALA A 665 24.93 -1.03 -16.87
C ALA A 665 25.78 0.19 -16.46
N LEU A 666 25.16 1.22 -15.87
CA LEU A 666 25.84 2.47 -15.49
C LEU A 666 26.34 2.48 -14.05
N VAL A 667 25.99 1.47 -13.25
CA VAL A 667 26.43 1.39 -11.84
C VAL A 667 27.95 1.50 -11.71
N PRO A 668 28.79 0.80 -12.50
CA PRO A 668 30.25 0.90 -12.39
C PRO A 668 30.78 2.32 -12.58
N GLU A 669 30.12 3.15 -13.39
CA GLU A 669 30.48 4.55 -13.64
C GLU A 669 29.97 5.49 -12.53
N LEU A 670 28.90 5.11 -11.83
CA LEU A 670 28.35 5.86 -10.70
C LEU A 670 29.12 5.63 -9.39
N LEU A 671 29.63 4.42 -9.14
CA LEU A 671 30.26 4.07 -7.86
C LEU A 671 31.47 4.94 -7.48
N PRO A 672 32.36 5.37 -8.42
CA PRO A 672 33.47 6.27 -8.09
C PRO A 672 33.02 7.59 -7.45
N LEU A 673 31.89 8.15 -7.89
CA LEU A 673 31.34 9.40 -7.35
C LEU A 673 30.98 9.26 -5.85
N LEU A 674 30.58 8.07 -5.42
CA LEU A 674 30.24 7.81 -4.02
C LEU A 674 31.48 7.93 -3.09
N ALA A 675 32.65 7.52 -3.58
CA ALA A 675 33.92 7.55 -2.84
C ALA A 675 34.70 8.88 -2.99
N ASP A 676 34.28 9.74 -3.92
CA ASP A 676 34.96 11.01 -4.20
C ASP A 676 34.75 12.03 -3.06
N ALA A 677 35.83 12.34 -2.34
CA ALA A 677 35.82 13.32 -1.25
C ALA A 677 35.67 14.77 -1.73
N GLN A 678 35.88 15.06 -3.02
CA GLN A 678 35.70 16.38 -3.61
C GLN A 678 34.27 16.62 -4.11
N ALA A 679 33.48 15.55 -4.26
CA ALA A 679 32.09 15.67 -4.67
C ALA A 679 31.22 16.22 -3.51
N PRO A 680 30.19 17.04 -3.80
CA PRO A 680 29.31 17.57 -2.77
C PRO A 680 28.65 16.46 -1.95
N GLU A 681 28.63 16.61 -0.62
CA GLU A 681 28.15 15.58 0.29
C GLU A 681 26.69 15.19 0.00
N ALA A 682 25.82 16.17 -0.27
CA ALA A 682 24.40 15.92 -0.58
C ALA A 682 24.21 15.05 -1.83
N VAL A 683 25.08 15.19 -2.85
CA VAL A 683 25.07 14.35 -4.05
C VAL A 683 25.43 12.91 -3.69
N ARG A 684 26.48 12.73 -2.87
CA ARG A 684 26.94 11.40 -2.42
C ARG A 684 25.89 10.69 -1.57
N ILE A 685 25.22 11.40 -0.65
CA ILE A 685 24.13 10.87 0.18
C ILE A 685 22.95 10.45 -0.70
N ASN A 686 22.46 11.31 -1.60
CA ASN A 686 21.35 10.96 -2.47
C ASN A 686 21.71 9.80 -3.41
N LEU A 687 22.98 9.69 -3.85
CA LEU A 687 23.44 8.56 -4.65
C LEU A 687 23.42 7.25 -3.83
N ALA A 688 23.95 7.27 -2.60
CA ALA A 688 23.88 6.13 -1.69
C ALA A 688 22.44 5.66 -1.50
N GLU A 689 21.51 6.59 -1.23
CA GLU A 689 20.09 6.29 -1.04
C GLU A 689 19.45 5.69 -2.29
N ALA A 690 19.68 6.30 -3.46
CA ALA A 690 19.11 5.84 -4.71
C ALA A 690 19.60 4.43 -5.09
N LEU A 691 20.87 4.12 -4.80
CA LEU A 691 21.43 2.78 -4.99
C LEU A 691 20.80 1.73 -4.05
N GLY A 692 20.17 2.14 -2.95
CA GLY A 692 19.36 1.27 -2.08
C GLY A 692 18.15 0.64 -2.77
N TRP A 693 17.72 1.16 -3.93
CA TRP A 693 16.61 0.62 -4.72
C TRP A 693 17.03 -0.51 -5.68
N PHE A 694 18.33 -0.81 -5.80
CA PHE A 694 18.88 -1.83 -6.70
C PHE A 694 18.87 -3.25 -6.10
N VAL A 695 17.80 -3.56 -5.37
CA VAL A 695 17.68 -4.75 -4.51
C VAL A 695 17.74 -6.09 -5.22
N LEU A 696 17.22 -6.17 -6.45
CA LEU A 696 17.31 -7.36 -7.31
C LEU A 696 18.51 -7.32 -8.26
N SER A 697 19.20 -6.19 -8.35
CA SER A 697 20.21 -5.96 -9.38
C SER A 697 21.37 -6.94 -9.27
N TYR A 698 21.85 -7.42 -10.42
CA TYR A 698 23.12 -8.15 -10.51
C TYR A 698 24.33 -7.32 -9.99
N GLN A 699 24.20 -5.99 -9.92
CA GLN A 699 25.24 -5.08 -9.39
C GLN A 699 25.19 -4.92 -7.86
N LYS A 700 24.21 -5.51 -7.17
CA LYS A 700 24.06 -5.43 -5.71
C LYS A 700 25.37 -5.70 -4.93
N PRO A 701 26.21 -6.71 -5.29
CA PRO A 701 27.49 -6.92 -4.61
C PRO A 701 28.45 -5.73 -4.74
N ALA A 702 28.54 -5.11 -5.93
CA ALA A 702 29.41 -3.96 -6.17
C ALA A 702 28.94 -2.72 -5.39
N ILE A 703 27.62 -2.47 -5.38
CA ILE A 703 27.01 -1.39 -4.60
C ILE A 703 27.30 -1.57 -3.10
N THR A 704 27.11 -2.79 -2.59
CA THR A 704 27.37 -3.13 -1.18
C THR A 704 28.84 -2.88 -0.81
N ALA A 705 29.77 -3.32 -1.67
CA ALA A 705 31.20 -3.12 -1.45
C ALA A 705 31.58 -1.64 -1.44
N ALA A 706 31.04 -0.84 -2.36
CA ALA A 706 31.28 0.61 -2.40
C ALA A 706 30.76 1.32 -1.14
N CYS A 707 29.56 0.97 -0.67
CA CYS A 707 29.03 1.51 0.59
C CYS A 707 29.90 1.13 1.79
N GLN A 708 30.40 -0.11 1.85
CA GLN A 708 31.32 -0.55 2.91
C GLN A 708 32.66 0.21 2.88
N GLN A 709 33.17 0.53 1.69
CA GLN A 709 34.38 1.34 1.53
C GLN A 709 34.16 2.76 2.04
N VAL A 710 33.05 3.39 1.67
CA VAL A 710 32.67 4.75 2.12
C VAL A 710 32.59 4.83 3.64
N ILE A 711 32.00 3.81 4.28
CA ILE A 711 31.90 3.73 5.74
C ILE A 711 33.29 3.72 6.42
N LYS A 712 34.25 3.01 5.81
CA LYS A 712 35.61 2.85 6.34
C LYS A 712 36.55 3.99 5.96
N GLN A 713 36.17 4.83 4.99
CA GLN A 713 37.03 5.89 4.47
C GLN A 713 37.25 6.99 5.52
N PRO A 714 38.51 7.37 5.79
CA PRO A 714 38.82 8.50 6.68
C PRO A 714 38.21 9.80 6.16
N GLY A 715 37.64 10.60 7.05
CA GLY A 715 37.01 11.88 6.70
C GLY A 715 35.56 11.77 6.19
N THR A 716 35.01 10.57 6.02
CA THR A 716 33.57 10.41 5.73
C THR A 716 32.73 10.87 6.92
N THR A 717 31.75 11.74 6.64
CA THR A 717 30.80 12.27 7.62
C THR A 717 29.88 11.19 8.18
N GLU A 718 29.29 11.48 9.33
CA GLU A 718 28.36 10.54 9.98
C GLU A 718 27.06 10.34 9.17
N LEU A 719 26.55 11.41 8.54
CA LEU A 719 25.35 11.32 7.68
C LEU A 719 25.54 10.36 6.50
N LEU A 720 26.67 10.47 5.79
CA LEU A 720 26.97 9.58 4.67
C LEU A 720 27.22 8.13 5.14
N LYS A 721 27.85 7.94 6.31
CA LYS A 721 28.00 6.61 6.92
C LYS A 721 26.65 5.97 7.25
N GLN A 722 25.72 6.76 7.79
CA GLN A 722 24.38 6.32 8.15
C GLN A 722 23.60 5.90 6.90
N GLU A 723 23.54 6.73 5.86
CA GLU A 723 22.85 6.36 4.62
C GLU A 723 23.51 5.13 3.95
N ALA A 724 24.85 5.07 3.88
CA ALA A 724 25.54 3.90 3.34
C ALA A 724 25.21 2.61 4.12
N THR A 725 25.10 2.70 5.44
CA THR A 725 24.67 1.59 6.31
C THR A 725 23.22 1.19 6.04
N GLN A 726 22.34 2.17 5.86
CA GLN A 726 20.93 1.94 5.54
C GLN A 726 20.79 1.25 4.18
N THR A 727 21.51 1.73 3.16
CA THR A 727 21.54 1.15 1.82
C THR A 727 21.98 -0.31 1.84
N ILE A 728 23.06 -0.66 2.56
CA ILE A 728 23.49 -2.06 2.72
C ILE A 728 22.37 -2.89 3.35
N THR A 729 21.69 -2.36 4.37
CA THR A 729 20.61 -3.07 5.06
C THR A 729 19.40 -3.28 4.16
N ARG A 730 18.99 -2.25 3.39
CA ARG A 730 17.91 -2.32 2.39
C ARG A 730 18.20 -3.40 1.36
N LEU A 731 19.41 -3.42 0.79
CA LEU A 731 19.83 -4.40 -0.20
C LEU A 731 19.79 -5.84 0.34
N ASN A 732 20.03 -6.06 1.64
CA ASN A 732 20.06 -7.40 2.24
C ASN A 732 18.70 -7.91 2.74
N HIS A 733 17.76 -7.03 3.06
CA HIS A 733 16.51 -7.40 3.77
C HIS A 733 15.20 -7.03 3.06
N TRP A 734 15.28 -6.57 1.81
CA TRP A 734 14.16 -6.10 0.98
C TRP A 734 12.86 -6.91 1.04
N SER A 735 11.72 -6.23 0.86
CA SER A 735 10.38 -6.80 0.64
C SER A 735 9.87 -6.40 -0.74
N LEU A 736 9.32 -7.34 -1.51
CA LEU A 736 8.63 -7.02 -2.78
C LEU A 736 7.20 -6.61 -2.45
N PRO A 737 6.82 -5.33 -2.63
CA PRO A 737 5.43 -4.91 -2.54
C PRO A 737 4.57 -5.48 -3.67
#